data_AF-A0AAV2Z921-F1
#
_entry.id   AF-A0AAV2Z921-F1
#
_cell.length_a   1.000
_cell.length_b   1.000
_cell.length_c   1.000
_cell.angle_alpha   90.00
_cell.angle_beta   90.00
_cell.angle_gamma   90.00
#
_symmetry.space_group_name_H-M   'P 1'
#
loop_
_entity.id
_entity.type
_entity.pdbx_description
1 polymer ?
#
loop_
_entity_poly.entity_id
_entity_poly.type
_entity_poly.pdbx_seq_one_letter_code
_entity_poly.pdbx_strand_id
1 'polypeptide(L)'
;MLPITQYPRRFPTASKRILGLTTAETRSFTTKSIATRLLDVTKQQAPRTGKVETALTQQPTGSSIHHLQLSSSLRARSVHTSTSTAQSMTKQPKSPSAAAKHASLTQSFGTAAALEEVDSDSHLYGERSDDWYTTARHPVHDPNFPGKCSTTGTISSIAMPNLNTCTRQDLLDYLDNTWGITDAIFATLQGDEAFITPPPHQLRHPLIFYYGHATVFYINKLVVAGLLDAPLNPYFEHIFEVGVDEMRWDDMNKNEMEWPDVSEVTEYRRQVYQIVRNIIETHLGLADGHAPIDQSSALWALPMAFEHDRIHIETTSMLMQEHPERFFIKSKLLPDYHASAYRANPAKKPVAGVDYPVNEFLPVSGGPAKIGKPRDFPTFGWDNEYGQRTVDVPECEASKFLISNGEFYEFVTSGGYLEPEFWSQQGWEWRCFRNTKWPSFWVPNGPSGSHQYKLRAIFNTIPMQWDWPAQVNYHEAKAFCKWKNAKDGNADSVAYHLTTEPLHQLLRDDADRSANTTSDAVMEIKNRMADDTGKNLNLSYLSACPVDAMKPTASGFHDVFGNSWEWCEDMFNALPGFHVHHMYEDFSTPCFDGEHQIILGGSFISSGDNGASKYARYHFRPHFFQHAGFRLVAQPIDRETKSIKLATTCVNAPGPYAKPAPFRDSEVVSLDSSSPTTANFGNYQKLFQDFYRQTEHNLELFIQSVSATDGGATMLVRNGVESVRTIEEQLKSGDVVVVVHDAQVNAEDELPGNGLVFKQATALPVFKWEGDNECRVGLRTVSVWRMQ
;
A
#
# COMPACT_ATOMS: atom_id res chain seq x y z
N MET A 1 5.54 14.98 -34.89
CA MET A 1 4.51 14.39 -34.02
C MET A 1 5.11 13.13 -33.40
N LEU A 2 5.07 13.02 -32.08
CA LEU A 2 5.48 11.85 -31.28
C LEU A 2 4.55 11.78 -30.06
N PRO A 3 4.47 10.66 -29.32
CA PRO A 3 3.52 10.51 -28.22
C PRO A 3 3.78 11.53 -27.10
N ILE A 4 2.79 12.36 -26.76
CA ILE A 4 2.83 13.24 -25.57
C ILE A 4 1.92 12.66 -24.46
N THR A 5 1.84 11.33 -24.43
CA THR A 5 1.00 10.54 -23.51
C THR A 5 1.56 10.45 -22.09
N GLN A 6 2.74 11.01 -21.82
CA GLN A 6 3.48 10.94 -20.53
C GLN A 6 3.22 12.13 -19.60
N TYR A 7 2.09 12.83 -19.73
CA TYR A 7 1.81 14.06 -18.98
C TYR A 7 0.40 14.04 -18.35
N PRO A 8 0.22 14.64 -17.16
CA PRO A 8 -1.08 14.67 -16.49
C PRO A 8 -2.11 15.44 -17.31
N ARG A 9 -3.14 14.73 -17.79
CA ARG A 9 -4.23 15.28 -18.62
C ARG A 9 -5.20 16.20 -17.86
N ARG A 10 -5.02 16.38 -16.56
CA ARG A 10 -5.82 17.26 -15.68
C ARG A 10 -4.91 18.05 -14.75
N PHE A 11 -5.32 19.27 -14.39
CA PHE A 11 -4.75 19.96 -13.23
C PHE A 11 -4.96 19.11 -11.96
N PRO A 12 -4.01 19.10 -11.00
CA PRO A 12 -4.21 18.41 -9.73
C PRO A 12 -5.44 18.94 -8.98
N THR A 13 -6.48 18.11 -8.84
CA THR A 13 -7.69 18.43 -8.10
C THR A 13 -7.42 18.36 -6.60
N ALA A 14 -7.15 19.51 -5.98
CA ALA A 14 -6.96 19.61 -4.53
C ALA A 14 -8.28 19.97 -3.82
N SER A 15 -8.67 19.17 -2.83
CA SER A 15 -9.81 19.40 -1.95
C SER A 15 -9.74 20.74 -1.20
N LYS A 16 -10.90 21.25 -0.75
CA LYS A 16 -11.12 22.54 -0.08
C LYS A 16 -9.94 23.01 0.81
N ARG A 17 -9.09 23.91 0.29
CA ARG A 17 -8.12 24.66 1.10
C ARG A 17 -8.71 25.99 1.56
N ILE A 18 -8.88 26.17 2.86
CA ILE A 18 -9.05 27.48 3.48
C ILE A 18 -7.65 28.07 3.67
N LEU A 19 -7.34 29.18 3.00
CA LEU A 19 -6.05 29.88 3.12
C LEU A 19 -6.12 30.92 4.24
N GLY A 20 -5.57 30.60 5.41
CA GLY A 20 -5.34 31.57 6.47
C GLY A 20 -4.13 32.44 6.16
N LEU A 21 -4.35 33.69 5.76
CA LEU A 21 -3.31 34.68 5.49
C LEU A 21 -3.31 35.77 6.58
N THR A 22 -2.22 35.83 7.36
CA THR A 22 -1.97 36.92 8.32
C THR A 22 -1.29 38.09 7.60
N THR A 23 -1.85 39.29 7.71
CA THR A 23 -1.26 40.51 7.14
C THR A 23 0.00 40.94 7.88
N ALA A 24 1.04 41.29 7.13
CA ALA A 24 2.28 41.90 7.61
C ALA A 24 2.65 43.09 6.73
N GLU A 25 3.48 44.00 7.25
CA GLU A 25 3.50 45.40 6.81
C GLU A 25 4.14 45.69 5.44
N THR A 26 3.65 46.74 4.79
CA THR A 26 4.12 47.23 3.49
C THR A 26 5.55 47.77 3.51
N ARG A 27 6.37 47.32 2.54
CA ARG A 27 7.53 48.09 2.04
C ARG A 27 7.54 48.11 0.51
N SER A 28 7.76 49.29 -0.06
CA SER A 28 7.76 49.53 -1.49
C SER A 28 9.16 49.37 -2.10
N PHE A 29 9.23 48.78 -3.30
CA PHE A 29 10.34 48.94 -4.24
C PHE A 29 9.79 49.03 -5.68
N THR A 30 10.53 49.67 -6.57
CA THR A 30 10.00 50.24 -7.82
C THR A 30 10.74 49.80 -9.08
N THR A 31 9.99 49.86 -10.19
CA THR A 31 10.41 50.02 -11.61
C THR A 31 11.10 48.88 -12.38
N LYS A 32 10.43 48.51 -13.49
CA LYS A 32 10.96 48.25 -14.85
C LYS A 32 12.00 47.12 -15.04
N SER A 33 11.66 46.16 -15.93
CA SER A 33 12.18 46.14 -17.33
C SER A 33 11.58 44.96 -18.13
N ILE A 34 11.98 44.85 -19.41
CA ILE A 34 11.82 43.71 -20.34
C ILE A 34 10.37 43.38 -20.76
N ALA A 35 9.88 44.16 -21.72
CA ALA A 35 9.01 43.65 -22.79
C ALA A 35 9.73 43.86 -24.13
N THR A 36 9.75 42.83 -25.00
CA THR A 36 10.03 42.82 -26.47
C THR A 36 10.92 41.62 -26.87
N ARG A 37 10.30 40.56 -27.39
CA ARG A 37 10.77 39.70 -28.52
C ARG A 37 9.73 38.61 -28.80
N LEU A 38 9.70 38.11 -30.04
CA LEU A 38 8.81 37.07 -30.59
C LEU A 38 7.40 37.55 -31.05
N LEU A 39 7.39 38.39 -32.08
CA LEU A 39 6.37 38.38 -33.13
C LEU A 39 7.10 38.35 -34.48
N ASP A 40 7.20 37.15 -35.09
CA ASP A 40 7.29 36.96 -36.55
C ASP A 40 7.41 35.48 -36.92
N VAL A 41 6.31 34.85 -37.34
CA VAL A 41 6.15 34.09 -38.60
C VAL A 41 4.64 34.04 -38.88
N THR A 42 4.19 34.39 -40.09
CA THR A 42 2.81 34.11 -40.52
C THR A 42 2.77 33.56 -41.95
N LYS A 43 1.69 32.83 -42.25
CA LYS A 43 1.27 32.30 -43.56
C LYS A 43 2.11 31.14 -44.11
N GLN A 44 1.44 30.00 -44.33
CA GLN A 44 0.93 29.75 -45.69
C GLN A 44 -0.24 28.74 -45.75
N GLN A 45 -1.15 29.02 -46.68
CA GLN A 45 -2.09 28.13 -47.39
C GLN A 45 -3.23 27.41 -46.63
N ALA A 46 -4.31 27.24 -47.39
CA ALA A 46 -5.57 26.55 -47.13
C ALA A 46 -6.19 26.25 -48.52
N PRO A 47 -7.43 25.72 -48.62
CA PRO A 47 -7.97 24.50 -48.02
C PRO A 47 -8.32 23.47 -49.12
N ARG A 48 -8.91 22.32 -48.78
CA ARG A 48 -9.75 21.57 -49.74
C ARG A 48 -10.90 20.82 -49.07
N THR A 49 -11.95 20.58 -49.85
CA THR A 49 -13.29 20.16 -49.40
C THR A 49 -13.63 18.74 -49.84
N GLY A 50 -14.53 18.09 -49.09
CA GLY A 50 -15.18 16.83 -49.46
C GLY A 50 -16.50 16.67 -48.69
N LYS A 51 -17.61 16.54 -49.43
CA LYS A 51 -18.98 16.36 -48.91
C LYS A 51 -19.42 14.89 -49.06
N VAL A 52 -20.47 14.52 -48.31
CA VAL A 52 -21.66 13.67 -48.64
C VAL A 52 -22.07 12.93 -47.34
N GLU A 53 -23.21 13.19 -46.67
CA GLU A 53 -24.64 13.01 -47.03
C GLU A 53 -25.03 11.51 -47.19
N THR A 54 -26.10 10.91 -46.65
CA THR A 54 -27.15 11.19 -45.62
C THR A 54 -27.32 9.91 -44.75
N ALA A 55 -28.32 9.59 -43.90
CA ALA A 55 -29.69 10.07 -43.58
C ALA A 55 -30.04 9.78 -42.08
N LEU A 56 -31.07 10.33 -41.43
CA LEU A 56 -32.54 10.05 -41.45
C LEU A 56 -32.93 8.56 -41.14
N THR A 57 -33.88 8.21 -40.25
CA THR A 57 -34.76 8.99 -39.34
C THR A 57 -35.47 8.11 -38.27
N GLN A 58 -35.90 8.73 -37.15
CA GLN A 58 -37.15 8.48 -36.38
C GLN A 58 -37.45 7.12 -35.68
N GLN A 59 -37.52 7.16 -34.33
CA GLN A 59 -38.75 7.08 -33.48
C GLN A 59 -39.80 5.93 -33.64
N PRO A 60 -40.76 5.73 -32.68
CA PRO A 60 -40.74 5.96 -31.22
C PRO A 60 -41.48 4.88 -30.34
N THR A 61 -41.41 5.02 -29.01
CA THR A 61 -42.42 4.64 -27.96
C THR A 61 -42.96 3.19 -27.82
N GLY A 62 -43.06 2.69 -26.56
CA GLY A 62 -43.74 1.42 -26.24
C GLY A 62 -43.96 1.15 -24.72
N SER A 63 -45.07 1.67 -24.19
CA SER A 63 -45.66 1.50 -22.84
C SER A 63 -45.24 0.34 -21.89
N SER A 64 -44.82 0.73 -20.67
CA SER A 64 -45.38 0.38 -19.33
C SER A 64 -46.43 -0.74 -19.21
N ILE A 65 -46.39 -1.56 -18.11
CA ILE A 65 -47.49 -1.65 -17.10
C ILE A 65 -47.27 -2.64 -15.91
N HIS A 66 -47.60 -2.17 -14.68
CA HIS A 66 -48.15 -2.85 -13.47
C HIS A 66 -47.39 -3.70 -12.40
N HIS A 67 -47.91 -3.47 -11.17
CA HIS A 67 -48.17 -4.34 -9.99
C HIS A 67 -47.03 -4.83 -9.07
N LEU A 68 -47.24 -4.99 -7.75
CA LEU A 68 -48.02 -4.21 -6.74
C LEU A 68 -47.64 -4.68 -5.30
N GLN A 69 -48.19 -3.99 -4.29
CA GLN A 69 -48.25 -4.28 -2.84
C GLN A 69 -46.98 -3.86 -2.05
N LEU A 70 -47.06 -3.07 -0.97
CA LEU A 70 -47.94 -3.07 0.24
C LEU A 70 -47.61 -4.25 1.18
N SER A 71 -47.48 -4.10 2.50
CA SER A 71 -47.89 -3.01 3.42
C SER A 71 -46.98 -2.96 4.67
N SER A 72 -46.65 -1.83 5.28
CA SER A 72 -47.38 -1.15 6.39
C SER A 72 -47.50 -1.94 7.72
N SER A 73 -47.48 -1.37 8.94
CA SER A 73 -47.13 -0.02 9.43
C SER A 73 -47.41 0.13 10.96
N LEU A 74 -46.87 1.17 11.62
CA LEU A 74 -47.37 1.80 12.88
C LEU A 74 -47.30 0.94 14.18
N ARG A 75 -47.29 1.43 15.44
CA ARG A 75 -47.32 2.76 16.12
C ARG A 75 -46.45 2.61 17.40
N ALA A 76 -45.63 3.56 17.87
CA ALA A 76 -45.82 4.98 18.20
C ALA A 76 -46.70 5.27 19.45
N ARG A 77 -46.04 5.55 20.61
CA ARG A 77 -46.45 6.38 21.79
C ARG A 77 -45.44 6.17 22.95
N SER A 78 -45.15 7.09 23.88
CA SER A 78 -45.30 8.57 23.91
C SER A 78 -44.79 9.16 25.25
N VAL A 79 -44.12 10.33 25.21
CA VAL A 79 -44.27 11.48 26.15
C VAL A 79 -43.80 11.24 27.62
N HIS A 80 -42.94 12.08 28.24
CA HIS A 80 -43.18 13.49 28.59
C HIS A 80 -41.90 14.28 28.99
N THR A 81 -41.95 15.61 28.81
CA THR A 81 -41.23 16.70 29.55
C THR A 81 -39.69 16.79 29.50
N SER A 82 -39.07 17.99 29.47
CA SER A 82 -39.63 19.35 29.29
C SER A 82 -38.58 20.36 28.81
N THR A 83 -39.01 21.26 27.91
CA THR A 83 -38.27 22.43 27.39
C THR A 83 -38.17 23.58 28.39
N SER A 84 -37.12 24.41 28.31
CA SER A 84 -37.19 25.80 28.80
C SER A 84 -36.26 26.78 28.06
N THR A 85 -36.78 27.39 27.00
CA THR A 85 -36.79 28.87 26.87
C THR A 85 -37.87 29.25 25.85
N ALA A 86 -38.50 30.40 26.04
CA ALA A 86 -39.67 30.83 25.26
C ALA A 86 -39.65 32.34 25.02
N GLN A 87 -40.67 32.83 24.30
CA GLN A 87 -40.90 34.21 23.84
C GLN A 87 -40.22 34.57 22.51
N SER A 88 -40.86 35.32 21.59
CA SER A 88 -42.30 35.61 21.42
C SER A 88 -42.56 36.23 20.05
N MET A 89 -43.60 35.79 19.33
CA MET A 89 -44.80 36.61 19.01
C MET A 89 -45.74 35.86 18.04
N THR A 90 -47.01 36.28 18.02
CA THR A 90 -48.12 35.54 17.41
C THR A 90 -48.78 36.29 16.24
N LYS A 91 -49.41 35.55 15.33
CA LYS A 91 -50.59 35.97 14.56
C LYS A 91 -51.51 34.77 14.32
N GLN A 92 -52.81 35.02 14.22
CA GLN A 92 -53.88 34.00 14.34
C GLN A 92 -54.52 33.58 12.99
N PRO A 93 -55.27 32.47 12.95
CA PRO A 93 -55.60 31.73 11.72
C PRO A 93 -56.97 32.07 11.10
N LYS A 94 -57.25 31.50 9.91
CA LYS A 94 -58.60 31.15 9.41
C LYS A 94 -58.54 29.90 8.51
N SER A 95 -59.65 29.18 8.44
CA SER A 95 -59.93 27.92 7.72
C SER A 95 -61.40 27.98 7.19
N PRO A 96 -62.10 26.91 6.70
CA PRO A 96 -61.73 25.52 6.38
C PRO A 96 -62.35 25.00 5.04
N SER A 97 -62.52 23.66 4.92
CA SER A 97 -63.45 22.89 4.03
C SER A 97 -63.02 22.65 2.57
N ALA A 98 -63.39 21.54 1.88
CA ALA A 98 -63.83 20.16 2.21
C ALA A 98 -63.78 19.33 0.88
N ALA A 99 -64.07 18.03 0.73
CA ALA A 99 -64.59 16.90 1.53
C ALA A 99 -64.03 15.57 0.89
N ALA A 100 -63.84 14.38 1.47
CA ALA A 100 -64.50 13.51 2.47
C ALA A 100 -65.15 12.25 1.83
N LYS A 101 -65.38 11.20 2.66
CA LYS A 101 -66.00 9.86 2.42
C LYS A 101 -65.05 8.70 2.01
N HIS A 102 -65.18 7.47 2.53
CA HIS A 102 -65.74 7.02 3.84
C HIS A 102 -65.34 5.57 4.20
N ALA A 103 -65.45 5.24 5.49
CA ALA A 103 -65.44 3.91 6.13
C ALA A 103 -64.08 3.17 6.20
N SER A 104 -63.61 2.55 7.29
CA SER A 104 -64.15 2.12 8.62
C SER A 104 -64.49 0.62 8.74
N LEU A 105 -63.62 -0.11 9.43
CA LEU A 105 -63.99 -1.05 10.49
C LEU A 105 -62.82 -1.21 11.49
N THR A 106 -63.10 -1.64 12.72
CA THR A 106 -62.18 -1.55 13.87
C THR A 106 -62.06 -2.87 14.64
N GLN A 107 -60.84 -3.27 15.00
CA GLN A 107 -60.54 -4.07 16.20
C GLN A 107 -59.12 -3.76 16.70
N SER A 108 -58.73 -4.27 17.88
CA SER A 108 -57.92 -3.47 18.82
C SER A 108 -56.83 -4.21 19.60
N PHE A 109 -55.71 -3.50 19.78
CA PHE A 109 -54.68 -3.65 20.83
C PHE A 109 -53.98 -5.01 21.01
N GLY A 110 -52.74 -5.07 20.51
CA GLY A 110 -51.60 -5.68 21.21
C GLY A 110 -50.42 -4.70 21.15
N THR A 111 -49.74 -4.43 22.26
CA THR A 111 -48.60 -3.50 22.30
C THR A 111 -47.30 -4.26 22.03
N ALA A 112 -46.72 -4.09 20.84
CA ALA A 112 -45.33 -4.44 20.61
C ALA A 112 -44.42 -3.53 21.44
N ALA A 113 -43.33 -4.08 21.97
CA ALA A 113 -42.25 -3.28 22.53
C ALA A 113 -41.58 -2.44 21.42
N ALA A 114 -40.93 -1.33 21.80
CA ALA A 114 -39.92 -0.78 20.93
C ALA A 114 -38.77 -1.79 20.86
N LEU A 115 -38.54 -2.35 19.68
CA LEU A 115 -37.20 -2.85 19.36
C LEU A 115 -36.31 -1.61 19.29
N GLU A 116 -35.33 -1.54 20.18
CA GLU A 116 -34.16 -0.71 19.94
C GLU A 116 -33.47 -1.25 18.68
N GLU A 117 -33.00 -0.38 17.80
CA GLU A 117 -32.08 -0.77 16.74
C GLU A 117 -30.77 -1.17 17.45
N VAL A 118 -30.60 -2.47 17.68
CA VAL A 118 -29.34 -3.04 18.13
C VAL A 118 -28.35 -2.82 16.99
N ASP A 119 -27.30 -2.03 17.25
CA ASP A 119 -26.21 -1.80 16.29
C ASP A 119 -25.74 -3.16 15.77
N SER A 120 -25.85 -3.39 14.46
CA SER A 120 -25.70 -4.74 13.88
C SER A 120 -24.27 -5.27 14.04
N ASP A 121 -23.30 -4.36 14.01
CA ASP A 121 -21.87 -4.62 14.23
C ASP A 121 -21.45 -4.49 15.71
N SER A 122 -22.39 -4.35 16.66
CA SER A 122 -22.08 -4.24 18.10
C SER A 122 -21.20 -5.38 18.64
N HIS A 123 -21.30 -6.56 18.04
CA HIS A 123 -20.48 -7.74 18.33
C HIS A 123 -19.01 -7.64 17.84
N LEU A 124 -18.69 -6.64 17.01
CA LEU A 124 -17.36 -6.35 16.48
C LEU A 124 -16.60 -5.26 17.25
N TYR A 125 -17.16 -4.71 18.34
CA TYR A 125 -16.46 -3.77 19.22
C TYR A 125 -15.99 -4.42 20.51
N GLY A 126 -14.84 -3.97 21.00
CA GLY A 126 -14.17 -4.58 22.15
C GLY A 126 -13.50 -5.91 21.82
N GLU A 127 -13.11 -6.62 22.87
CA GLU A 127 -12.47 -7.93 22.81
C GLU A 127 -13.48 -9.00 22.38
N ARG A 128 -13.11 -9.82 21.38
CA ARG A 128 -13.99 -10.85 20.81
C ARG A 128 -14.36 -11.92 21.83
N SER A 129 -15.61 -12.37 21.76
CA SER A 129 -16.14 -13.54 22.46
C SER A 129 -15.56 -14.86 21.93
N ASP A 130 -15.68 -15.92 22.73
CA ASP A 130 -15.08 -17.24 22.44
C ASP A 130 -15.57 -17.86 21.12
N ASP A 131 -16.76 -17.51 20.64
CA ASP A 131 -17.35 -18.00 19.39
C ASP A 131 -16.67 -17.41 18.13
N TRP A 132 -15.92 -16.32 18.25
CA TRP A 132 -15.11 -15.76 17.16
C TRP A 132 -14.02 -16.73 16.69
N TYR A 133 -13.43 -17.50 17.59
CA TYR A 133 -12.31 -18.39 17.27
C TYR A 133 -12.84 -19.70 16.67
N THR A 134 -12.46 -19.96 15.43
CA THR A 134 -13.07 -21.01 14.60
C THR A 134 -12.36 -22.37 14.69
N THR A 135 -11.21 -22.44 15.38
CA THR A 135 -10.41 -23.65 15.61
C THR A 135 -11.06 -24.59 16.65
N ALA A 136 -10.84 -25.91 16.52
CA ALA A 136 -11.36 -26.91 17.47
C ALA A 136 -10.68 -26.84 18.85
N ARG A 137 -9.44 -26.33 18.90
CA ARG A 137 -8.70 -26.03 20.14
C ARG A 137 -8.83 -24.53 20.42
N HIS A 138 -9.45 -24.13 21.52
CA HIS A 138 -9.73 -22.71 21.76
C HIS A 138 -8.45 -21.93 22.16
N PRO A 139 -7.99 -20.92 21.39
CA PRO A 139 -6.69 -20.27 21.60
C PRO A 139 -6.59 -19.52 22.94
N VAL A 140 -7.70 -19.02 23.49
CA VAL A 140 -7.70 -18.37 24.81
C VAL A 140 -7.63 -19.40 25.95
N HIS A 141 -8.35 -20.52 25.84
CA HIS A 141 -8.64 -21.41 26.98
C HIS A 141 -7.80 -22.69 27.03
N ASP A 142 -7.33 -23.22 25.90
CA ASP A 142 -6.40 -24.36 25.89
C ASP A 142 -5.00 -23.89 26.37
N PRO A 143 -4.46 -24.41 27.47
CA PRO A 143 -3.12 -24.03 27.94
C PRO A 143 -1.99 -24.61 27.07
N ASN A 144 -2.29 -25.63 26.26
CA ASN A 144 -1.33 -26.33 25.39
C ASN A 144 -1.49 -25.93 23.91
N PHE A 145 -2.22 -24.86 23.61
CA PHE A 145 -2.48 -24.43 22.23
C PHE A 145 -1.17 -24.21 21.46
N PRO A 146 -1.05 -24.64 20.18
CA PRO A 146 0.22 -24.62 19.47
C PRO A 146 0.85 -23.22 19.36
N GLY A 147 2.07 -23.07 19.87
CA GLY A 147 2.82 -21.81 19.88
C GLY A 147 2.44 -20.84 21.02
N LYS A 148 1.53 -21.24 21.93
CA LYS A 148 1.12 -20.41 23.06
C LYS A 148 2.15 -20.39 24.19
N CYS A 149 2.65 -19.20 24.52
CA CYS A 149 3.51 -18.99 25.67
C CYS A 149 2.73 -19.11 26.99
N SER A 150 3.14 -20.05 27.85
CA SER A 150 2.51 -20.29 29.17
C SER A 150 2.57 -19.11 30.14
N THR A 151 3.44 -18.14 29.90
CA THR A 151 3.69 -17.00 30.80
C THR A 151 2.92 -15.73 30.38
N THR A 152 2.76 -15.50 29.07
CA THR A 152 2.10 -14.30 28.54
C THR A 152 0.70 -14.58 27.96
N GLY A 153 0.39 -15.84 27.64
CA GLY A 153 -0.83 -16.23 26.93
C GLY A 153 -0.81 -15.94 25.42
N THR A 154 0.24 -15.28 24.92
CA THR A 154 0.41 -14.93 23.50
C THR A 154 0.87 -16.12 22.67
N ILE A 155 0.44 -16.17 21.41
CA ILE A 155 0.77 -17.21 20.42
C ILE A 155 1.82 -16.65 19.46
N SER A 156 2.95 -17.33 19.32
CA SER A 156 3.90 -17.14 18.21
C SER A 156 3.70 -18.24 17.16
N SER A 157 4.29 -18.06 15.98
CA SER A 157 4.31 -19.12 14.98
C SER A 157 5.23 -20.27 15.45
N ILE A 158 4.84 -21.51 15.17
CA ILE A 158 5.61 -22.72 15.53
C ILE A 158 6.60 -23.13 14.42
N ALA A 159 7.29 -24.26 14.62
CA ALA A 159 8.17 -24.85 13.62
C ALA A 159 7.37 -25.42 12.43
N MET A 160 7.90 -25.29 11.21
CA MET A 160 7.31 -25.85 9.99
C MET A 160 7.45 -27.39 9.96
N PRO A 161 6.38 -28.16 9.67
CA PRO A 161 6.42 -29.62 9.65
C PRO A 161 7.43 -30.20 8.65
N ASN A 162 8.11 -31.27 9.07
CA ASN A 162 8.95 -32.07 8.19
C ASN A 162 8.06 -32.98 7.32
N LEU A 163 7.83 -32.62 6.06
CA LEU A 163 6.91 -33.30 5.14
C LEU A 163 7.34 -34.73 4.76
N ASN A 164 8.55 -35.16 5.12
CA ASN A 164 9.02 -36.53 4.95
C ASN A 164 8.66 -37.43 6.16
N THR A 165 8.33 -36.86 7.33
CA THR A 165 8.16 -37.61 8.60
C THR A 165 7.09 -37.06 9.54
N CYS A 166 6.29 -36.08 9.14
CA CYS A 166 5.27 -35.45 9.99
C CYS A 166 4.18 -36.43 10.42
N THR A 167 3.68 -36.29 11.64
CA THR A 167 2.46 -36.96 12.08
C THR A 167 1.23 -36.14 11.69
N ARG A 168 0.03 -36.75 11.78
CA ARG A 168 -1.23 -35.99 11.75
C ARG A 168 -1.25 -34.87 12.79
N GLN A 169 -0.66 -35.10 13.97
CA GLN A 169 -0.64 -34.12 15.05
C GLN A 169 0.21 -32.89 14.67
N ASP A 170 1.36 -33.07 14.02
CA ASP A 170 2.19 -31.94 13.57
C ASP A 170 1.46 -31.07 12.54
N LEU A 171 0.71 -31.69 11.61
CA LEU A 171 -0.11 -30.97 10.63
C LEU A 171 -1.34 -30.31 11.26
N LEU A 172 -1.99 -30.96 12.24
CA LEU A 172 -3.10 -30.38 13.01
C LEU A 172 -2.64 -29.18 13.85
N ASP A 173 -1.48 -29.28 14.50
CA ASP A 173 -0.94 -28.20 15.32
C ASP A 173 -0.43 -27.04 14.45
N TYR A 174 0.04 -27.31 13.23
CA TYR A 174 0.35 -26.26 12.26
C TYR A 174 -0.89 -25.58 11.69
N LEU A 175 -1.95 -26.33 11.38
CA LEU A 175 -3.27 -25.77 11.04
C LEU A 175 -3.80 -24.89 12.18
N ASP A 176 -3.88 -25.44 13.40
CA ASP A 176 -4.39 -24.73 14.58
C ASP A 176 -3.58 -23.46 14.87
N ASN A 177 -2.24 -23.52 14.79
CA ASN A 177 -1.37 -22.35 14.94
C ASN A 177 -1.65 -21.28 13.87
N THR A 178 -1.64 -21.67 12.59
CA THR A 178 -1.82 -20.74 11.46
C THR A 178 -3.19 -20.06 11.54
N TRP A 179 -4.24 -20.86 11.65
CA TRP A 179 -5.63 -20.41 11.66
C TRP A 179 -5.96 -19.56 12.89
N GLY A 180 -5.42 -19.94 14.05
CA GLY A 180 -5.56 -19.17 15.29
C GLY A 180 -4.82 -17.83 15.28
N ILE A 181 -3.70 -17.71 14.57
CA ILE A 181 -3.02 -16.42 14.34
C ILE A 181 -3.90 -15.53 13.44
N THR A 182 -4.44 -16.06 12.34
CA THR A 182 -5.36 -15.30 11.46
C THR A 182 -6.60 -14.83 12.23
N ASP A 183 -7.29 -15.72 12.95
CA ASP A 183 -8.45 -15.35 13.78
C ASP A 183 -8.09 -14.28 14.84
N ALA A 184 -6.91 -14.39 15.48
CA ALA A 184 -6.43 -13.42 16.47
C ALA A 184 -6.01 -12.06 15.89
N ILE A 185 -5.62 -11.98 14.62
CA ILE A 185 -5.37 -10.74 13.88
C ILE A 185 -6.69 -10.05 13.54
N PHE A 186 -7.63 -10.77 12.92
CA PHE A 186 -8.94 -10.19 12.57
C PHE A 186 -9.80 -9.86 13.81
N ALA A 187 -9.56 -10.52 14.95
CA ALA A 187 -10.14 -10.15 16.25
C ALA A 187 -9.77 -8.72 16.74
N THR A 188 -8.74 -8.09 16.18
CA THR A 188 -8.35 -6.71 16.55
C THR A 188 -9.24 -5.63 15.93
N LEU A 189 -9.98 -5.95 14.87
CA LEU A 189 -10.77 -5.00 14.09
C LEU A 189 -12.00 -4.51 14.88
N GLN A 190 -12.41 -3.26 14.67
CA GLN A 190 -13.49 -2.62 15.44
C GLN A 190 -14.58 -2.05 14.53
N GLY A 191 -15.76 -2.67 14.59
CA GLY A 191 -16.92 -2.35 13.73
C GLY A 191 -16.79 -2.86 12.30
N ASP A 192 -17.90 -2.88 11.56
CA ASP A 192 -17.93 -3.34 10.15
C ASP A 192 -17.04 -2.46 9.25
N GLU A 193 -16.97 -1.16 9.54
CA GLU A 193 -16.17 -0.18 8.78
C GLU A 193 -14.68 -0.58 8.69
N ALA A 194 -14.15 -1.22 9.74
CA ALA A 194 -12.77 -1.71 9.78
C ALA A 194 -12.52 -2.91 8.84
N PHE A 195 -13.56 -3.68 8.53
CA PHE A 195 -13.50 -4.81 7.60
C PHE A 195 -13.69 -4.37 6.14
N ILE A 196 -14.60 -3.44 5.87
CA ILE A 196 -15.02 -3.07 4.49
C ILE A 196 -14.32 -1.84 3.92
N THR A 197 -13.58 -1.06 4.71
CA THR A 197 -12.80 0.08 4.20
C THR A 197 -11.60 -0.42 3.36
N PRO A 198 -11.39 0.08 2.12
CA PRO A 198 -10.19 -0.20 1.36
C PRO A 198 -9.03 0.72 1.77
N PRO A 199 -7.77 0.27 1.64
CA PRO A 199 -6.62 1.06 2.04
C PRO A 199 -6.50 2.37 1.25
N PRO A 200 -5.92 3.45 1.84
CA PRO A 200 -5.97 4.81 1.27
C PRO A 200 -5.38 4.97 -0.14
N HIS A 201 -4.55 4.02 -0.57
CA HIS A 201 -3.90 4.05 -1.88
C HIS A 201 -4.75 3.48 -3.03
N GLN A 202 -5.84 2.75 -2.72
CA GLN A 202 -6.80 2.13 -3.66
C GLN A 202 -6.22 1.15 -4.70
N LEU A 203 -5.16 0.42 -4.34
CA LEU A 203 -4.55 -0.65 -5.15
C LEU A 203 -4.50 -1.99 -4.37
N ARG A 204 -5.56 -2.26 -3.60
CA ARG A 204 -5.82 -3.49 -2.84
C ARG A 204 -7.28 -3.49 -2.41
N HIS A 205 -7.83 -4.67 -2.19
CA HIS A 205 -9.16 -4.87 -1.59
C HIS A 205 -9.20 -4.51 -0.09
N PRO A 206 -10.39 -4.31 0.51
CA PRO A 206 -10.56 -4.11 1.95
C PRO A 206 -10.25 -5.37 2.78
N LEU A 207 -10.14 -5.23 4.11
CA LEU A 207 -9.66 -6.32 4.98
C LEU A 207 -10.55 -7.58 4.98
N ILE A 208 -11.86 -7.45 4.77
CA ILE A 208 -12.81 -8.57 4.61
C ILE A 208 -12.41 -9.51 3.46
N PHE A 209 -11.79 -8.99 2.39
CA PHE A 209 -11.29 -9.81 1.30
C PHE A 209 -10.23 -10.80 1.79
N TYR A 210 -9.26 -10.38 2.60
CA TYR A 210 -8.17 -11.26 3.04
C TYR A 210 -8.64 -12.32 4.04
N TYR A 211 -9.64 -11.98 4.86
CA TYR A 211 -10.33 -12.93 5.74
C TYR A 211 -11.06 -14.04 4.96
N GLY A 212 -11.70 -13.70 3.83
CA GLY A 212 -12.32 -14.65 2.91
C GLY A 212 -11.32 -15.41 2.02
N HIS A 213 -10.40 -14.70 1.37
CA HIS A 213 -9.45 -15.19 0.36
C HIS A 213 -8.47 -16.24 0.90
N ALA A 214 -7.86 -15.99 2.06
CA ALA A 214 -6.99 -16.97 2.71
C ALA A 214 -7.75 -18.29 2.97
N THR A 215 -9.03 -18.18 3.35
CA THR A 215 -9.95 -19.30 3.62
C THR A 215 -10.36 -20.06 2.36
N VAL A 216 -10.83 -19.33 1.34
CA VAL A 216 -11.26 -19.87 0.04
C VAL A 216 -10.14 -20.63 -0.66
N PHE A 217 -8.90 -20.17 -0.50
CA PHE A 217 -7.73 -20.82 -1.06
C PHE A 217 -7.58 -22.29 -0.64
N TYR A 218 -7.91 -22.64 0.62
CA TYR A 218 -7.92 -24.04 1.07
C TYR A 218 -8.88 -24.88 0.22
N ILE A 219 -10.14 -24.45 0.05
CA ILE A 219 -11.14 -25.17 -0.74
C ILE A 219 -10.69 -25.27 -2.20
N ASN A 220 -10.27 -24.16 -2.81
CA ASN A 220 -9.87 -24.13 -4.21
C ASN A 220 -8.68 -25.08 -4.49
N LYS A 221 -7.65 -25.10 -3.64
CA LYS A 221 -6.50 -26.00 -3.85
C LYS A 221 -6.79 -27.45 -3.48
N LEU A 222 -7.66 -27.73 -2.49
CA LEU A 222 -8.10 -29.08 -2.18
C LEU A 222 -8.97 -29.69 -3.31
N VAL A 223 -9.82 -28.89 -3.96
CA VAL A 223 -10.57 -29.33 -5.16
C VAL A 223 -9.62 -29.59 -6.33
N VAL A 224 -8.68 -28.69 -6.62
CA VAL A 224 -7.69 -28.87 -7.70
C VAL A 224 -6.79 -30.10 -7.47
N ALA A 225 -6.47 -30.42 -6.21
CA ALA A 225 -5.72 -31.63 -5.85
C ALA A 225 -6.55 -32.93 -5.83
N GLY A 226 -7.87 -32.87 -6.03
CA GLY A 226 -8.76 -34.03 -5.92
C GLY A 226 -8.94 -34.57 -4.51
N LEU A 227 -8.72 -33.74 -3.49
CA LEU A 227 -9.02 -34.02 -2.07
C LEU A 227 -10.46 -33.61 -1.69
N LEU A 228 -11.14 -32.84 -2.54
CA LEU A 228 -12.57 -32.52 -2.47
C LEU A 228 -13.20 -32.65 -3.87
N ASP A 229 -14.40 -33.22 -3.95
CA ASP A 229 -15.14 -33.38 -5.22
C ASP A 229 -15.75 -32.07 -5.74
N ALA A 230 -15.96 -31.08 -4.86
CA ALA A 230 -16.69 -29.85 -5.18
C ALA A 230 -16.34 -28.66 -4.24
N PRO A 231 -16.58 -27.41 -4.70
CA PRO A 231 -16.63 -26.21 -3.85
C PRO A 231 -17.64 -26.30 -2.69
N LEU A 232 -17.45 -25.49 -1.64
CA LEU A 232 -18.32 -25.44 -0.45
C LEU A 232 -19.39 -24.35 -0.58
N ASN A 233 -18.99 -23.13 -0.94
CA ASN A 233 -19.88 -21.99 -1.18
C ASN A 233 -19.42 -21.27 -2.47
N PRO A 234 -19.92 -21.71 -3.65
CA PRO A 234 -19.43 -21.22 -4.94
C PRO A 234 -19.53 -19.71 -5.16
N TYR A 235 -20.35 -19.00 -4.38
CA TYR A 235 -20.36 -17.54 -4.38
C TYR A 235 -19.13 -16.96 -3.67
N PHE A 236 -18.83 -17.45 -2.45
CA PHE A 236 -17.64 -17.02 -1.70
C PHE A 236 -16.35 -17.42 -2.42
N GLU A 237 -16.27 -18.66 -2.91
CA GLU A 237 -15.11 -19.09 -3.69
C GLU A 237 -14.89 -18.19 -4.91
N HIS A 238 -15.94 -17.73 -5.60
CA HIS A 238 -15.81 -16.83 -6.75
C HIS A 238 -15.48 -15.35 -6.40
N ILE A 239 -16.05 -14.77 -5.36
CA ILE A 239 -15.75 -13.36 -5.01
C ILE A 239 -14.38 -13.18 -4.35
N PHE A 240 -13.86 -14.23 -3.69
CA PHE A 240 -12.56 -14.18 -3.02
C PHE A 240 -11.42 -14.86 -3.79
N GLU A 241 -11.63 -15.55 -4.91
CA GLU A 241 -10.53 -16.12 -5.73
C GLU A 241 -9.74 -15.08 -6.56
N VAL A 242 -10.21 -13.84 -6.64
CA VAL A 242 -9.66 -12.80 -7.52
C VAL A 242 -8.19 -12.48 -7.16
N GLY A 243 -7.30 -12.57 -8.15
CA GLY A 243 -5.87 -12.27 -8.00
C GLY A 243 -5.59 -10.79 -7.70
N VAL A 244 -4.63 -10.52 -6.82
CA VAL A 244 -4.43 -9.21 -6.16
C VAL A 244 -3.16 -8.48 -6.61
N ASP A 245 -2.87 -8.45 -7.91
CA ASP A 245 -1.76 -7.67 -8.48
C ASP A 245 -2.27 -6.67 -9.54
N GLU A 246 -2.48 -5.42 -9.12
CA GLU A 246 -2.69 -4.30 -10.03
C GLU A 246 -1.41 -3.98 -10.84
N MET A 247 -1.57 -3.73 -12.14
CA MET A 247 -0.44 -3.57 -13.07
C MET A 247 0.29 -2.23 -12.91
N ARG A 248 -0.32 -1.23 -12.25
CA ARG A 248 0.19 0.14 -12.11
C ARG A 248 -0.23 0.84 -10.82
N TRP A 249 0.54 1.86 -10.44
CA TRP A 249 0.23 2.70 -9.28
C TRP A 249 -0.99 3.63 -9.46
N ASP A 250 -1.51 3.77 -10.68
CA ASP A 250 -2.74 4.50 -11.05
C ASP A 250 -3.93 3.60 -11.43
N ASP A 251 -3.77 2.27 -11.43
CA ASP A 251 -4.86 1.31 -11.64
C ASP A 251 -5.75 1.22 -10.39
N MET A 252 -6.52 2.28 -10.11
CA MET A 252 -7.39 2.33 -8.93
C MET A 252 -8.43 1.21 -8.99
N ASN A 253 -8.29 0.24 -8.08
CA ASN A 253 -9.15 -0.91 -7.98
C ASN A 253 -10.55 -0.46 -7.56
N LYS A 254 -11.52 -0.66 -8.45
CA LYS A 254 -12.88 -0.26 -8.21
C LYS A 254 -13.60 -1.33 -7.40
N ASN A 255 -13.67 -1.12 -6.09
CA ASN A 255 -14.50 -1.91 -5.19
C ASN A 255 -16.00 -1.61 -5.44
N GLU A 256 -16.51 -2.03 -6.61
CA GLU A 256 -17.91 -1.93 -7.08
C GLU A 256 -18.75 -3.15 -6.61
N MET A 257 -18.23 -3.97 -5.69
CA MET A 257 -18.84 -5.20 -5.14
C MET A 257 -19.30 -4.99 -3.69
N GLU A 258 -20.47 -5.53 -3.35
CA GLU A 258 -20.94 -5.65 -1.97
C GLU A 258 -20.31 -6.89 -1.32
N TRP A 259 -19.60 -6.69 -0.19
CA TRP A 259 -18.94 -7.77 0.54
C TRP A 259 -19.92 -8.48 1.48
N PRO A 260 -19.74 -9.80 1.75
CA PRO A 260 -20.59 -10.52 2.70
C PRO A 260 -20.39 -10.04 4.15
N ASP A 261 -21.37 -10.33 5.01
CA ASP A 261 -21.29 -9.97 6.43
C ASP A 261 -20.12 -10.68 7.12
N VAL A 262 -19.47 -9.99 8.08
CA VAL A 262 -18.34 -10.55 8.84
C VAL A 262 -18.72 -11.85 9.55
N SER A 263 -19.99 -11.99 9.96
CA SER A 263 -20.52 -13.21 10.57
C SER A 263 -20.63 -14.39 9.58
N GLU A 264 -21.02 -14.15 8.32
CA GLU A 264 -21.08 -15.18 7.27
C GLU A 264 -19.68 -15.66 6.88
N VAL A 265 -18.72 -14.75 6.73
CA VAL A 265 -17.32 -15.11 6.44
C VAL A 265 -16.70 -15.89 7.61
N THR A 266 -17.06 -15.56 8.85
CA THR A 266 -16.61 -16.31 10.05
C THR A 266 -17.23 -17.71 10.13
N GLU A 267 -18.51 -17.88 9.76
CA GLU A 267 -19.12 -19.21 9.67
C GLU A 267 -18.57 -20.04 8.52
N TYR A 268 -18.31 -19.43 7.36
CA TYR A 268 -17.59 -20.10 6.27
C TYR A 268 -16.20 -20.56 6.71
N ARG A 269 -15.42 -19.72 7.41
CA ARG A 269 -14.15 -20.12 8.05
C ARG A 269 -14.30 -21.34 8.95
N ARG A 270 -15.30 -21.33 9.84
CA ARG A 270 -15.60 -22.45 10.74
C ARG A 270 -15.88 -23.76 9.97
N GLN A 271 -16.60 -23.69 8.86
CA GLN A 271 -16.88 -24.86 8.01
C GLN A 271 -15.63 -25.36 7.27
N VAL A 272 -14.86 -24.46 6.63
CA VAL A 272 -13.62 -24.82 5.92
C VAL A 272 -12.60 -25.43 6.87
N TYR A 273 -12.39 -24.84 8.05
CA TYR A 273 -11.49 -25.38 9.08
C TYR A 273 -11.83 -26.84 9.42
N GLN A 274 -13.12 -27.17 9.63
CA GLN A 274 -13.54 -28.54 9.96
C GLN A 274 -13.34 -29.51 8.79
N ILE A 275 -13.49 -29.06 7.53
CA ILE A 275 -13.19 -29.87 6.34
C ILE A 275 -11.69 -30.17 6.26
N VAL A 276 -10.83 -29.15 6.37
CA VAL A 276 -9.36 -29.29 6.34
C VAL A 276 -8.90 -30.21 7.48
N ARG A 277 -9.42 -30.00 8.69
CA ARG A 277 -9.17 -30.84 9.87
C ARG A 277 -9.55 -32.31 9.62
N ASN A 278 -10.76 -32.57 9.12
CA ASN A 278 -11.22 -33.93 8.84
C ASN A 278 -10.35 -34.63 7.78
N ILE A 279 -9.84 -33.92 6.77
CA ILE A 279 -8.87 -34.47 5.80
C ILE A 279 -7.58 -34.88 6.52
N ILE A 280 -7.02 -34.02 7.38
CA ILE A 280 -5.80 -34.33 8.14
C ILE A 280 -6.02 -35.51 9.11
N GLU A 281 -7.20 -35.62 9.73
CA GLU A 281 -7.54 -36.69 10.67
C GLU A 281 -7.82 -38.04 9.98
N THR A 282 -8.38 -38.05 8.76
CA THR A 282 -8.88 -39.29 8.13
C THR A 282 -8.11 -39.78 6.89
N HIS A 283 -7.45 -38.90 6.12
CA HIS A 283 -6.89 -39.28 4.82
C HIS A 283 -5.75 -40.32 4.97
N LEU A 284 -5.81 -41.42 4.19
CA LEU A 284 -4.90 -42.56 4.37
C LEU A 284 -3.43 -42.22 4.09
N GLY A 285 -3.15 -41.25 3.21
CA GLY A 285 -1.79 -40.77 2.92
C GLY A 285 -1.11 -40.00 4.06
N LEU A 286 -1.76 -39.88 5.23
CA LEU A 286 -1.22 -39.30 6.47
C LEU A 286 -1.21 -40.31 7.63
N ALA A 287 -1.27 -41.62 7.34
CA ALA A 287 -1.09 -42.66 8.36
C ALA A 287 0.37 -42.74 8.85
N ASP A 288 0.59 -43.33 10.02
CA ASP A 288 1.93 -43.50 10.61
C ASP A 288 2.88 -44.20 9.64
N GLY A 289 4.00 -43.55 9.29
CA GLY A 289 4.94 -44.04 8.29
C GLY A 289 4.49 -43.85 6.83
N HIS A 290 3.72 -42.80 6.53
CA HIS A 290 3.35 -42.42 5.17
C HIS A 290 4.58 -42.14 4.28
N ALA A 291 4.36 -42.17 2.96
CA ALA A 291 5.36 -41.72 1.99
C ALA A 291 5.49 -40.18 2.03
N PRO A 292 6.68 -39.60 1.73
CA PRO A 292 6.89 -38.16 1.72
C PRO A 292 5.83 -37.36 0.98
N ILE A 293 5.43 -36.22 1.54
CA ILE A 293 4.50 -35.28 0.90
C ILE A 293 5.34 -34.33 0.02
N ASP A 294 5.56 -34.73 -1.23
CA ASP A 294 6.23 -33.91 -2.25
C ASP A 294 5.24 -33.28 -3.26
N GLN A 295 5.75 -32.48 -4.20
CA GLN A 295 4.99 -31.77 -5.25
C GLN A 295 4.14 -32.67 -6.18
N SER A 296 4.33 -33.99 -6.15
CA SER A 296 3.49 -34.96 -6.88
C SER A 296 2.33 -35.52 -6.04
N SER A 297 2.33 -35.29 -4.73
CA SER A 297 1.29 -35.71 -3.81
C SER A 297 0.12 -34.73 -3.78
N ALA A 298 -1.11 -35.24 -3.87
CA ALA A 298 -2.32 -34.43 -3.65
C ALA A 298 -2.31 -33.71 -2.29
N LEU A 299 -1.66 -34.30 -1.27
CA LEU A 299 -1.52 -33.72 0.06
C LEU A 299 -0.65 -32.46 0.11
N TRP A 300 0.12 -32.15 -0.94
CA TRP A 300 0.89 -30.90 -1.04
C TRP A 300 0.00 -29.64 -1.03
N ALA A 301 -1.30 -29.78 -1.36
CA ALA A 301 -2.29 -28.71 -1.22
C ALA A 301 -2.51 -28.24 0.23
N LEU A 302 -2.29 -29.10 1.23
CA LEU A 302 -2.42 -28.74 2.65
C LEU A 302 -1.35 -27.71 3.09
N PRO A 303 -0.04 -27.99 3.01
CA PRO A 303 0.98 -26.99 3.32
C PRO A 303 0.96 -25.80 2.37
N MET A 304 0.58 -25.97 1.09
CA MET A 304 0.38 -24.82 0.18
C MET A 304 -0.65 -23.84 0.74
N ALA A 305 -1.75 -24.33 1.32
CA ALA A 305 -2.76 -23.47 1.91
C ALA A 305 -2.32 -22.87 3.26
N PHE A 306 -1.59 -23.61 4.10
CA PHE A 306 -1.01 -23.08 5.34
C PHE A 306 -0.04 -21.92 5.06
N GLU A 307 0.87 -22.08 4.10
CA GLU A 307 1.84 -21.03 3.75
C GLU A 307 1.17 -19.86 3.01
N HIS A 308 0.11 -20.09 2.25
CA HIS A 308 -0.68 -19.02 1.65
C HIS A 308 -1.38 -18.15 2.72
N ASP A 309 -2.00 -18.75 3.73
CA ASP A 309 -2.57 -18.04 4.89
C ASP A 309 -1.47 -17.21 5.60
N ARG A 310 -0.23 -17.70 5.65
CA ARG A 310 0.94 -16.98 6.20
C ARG A 310 1.45 -15.81 5.36
N ILE A 311 1.25 -15.82 4.03
CA ILE A 311 1.41 -14.62 3.17
C ILE A 311 0.34 -13.58 3.51
N HIS A 312 -0.89 -14.01 3.74
CA HIS A 312 -2.01 -13.10 4.01
C HIS A 312 -2.04 -12.58 5.44
N ILE A 313 -1.47 -13.29 6.42
CA ILE A 313 -1.13 -12.76 7.75
C ILE A 313 -0.23 -11.52 7.63
N GLU A 314 0.85 -11.60 6.84
CA GLU A 314 1.78 -10.49 6.65
C GLU A 314 1.14 -9.36 5.82
N THR A 315 0.50 -9.69 4.70
CA THR A 315 -0.20 -8.72 3.83
C THR A 315 -1.28 -7.95 4.58
N THR A 316 -2.09 -8.65 5.38
CA THR A 316 -3.12 -8.04 6.24
C THR A 316 -2.48 -7.03 7.20
N SER A 317 -1.39 -7.40 7.89
CA SER A 317 -0.74 -6.52 8.86
C SER A 317 -0.17 -5.23 8.26
N MET A 318 0.29 -5.29 7.01
CA MET A 318 0.72 -4.11 6.25
C MET A 318 -0.45 -3.16 5.98
N LEU A 319 -1.57 -3.70 5.49
CA LEU A 319 -2.75 -2.90 5.23
C LEU A 319 -3.33 -2.32 6.53
N MET A 320 -3.31 -3.07 7.63
CA MET A 320 -3.71 -2.56 8.95
C MET A 320 -2.89 -1.35 9.38
N GLN A 321 -1.59 -1.31 9.07
CA GLN A 321 -0.70 -0.19 9.36
C GLN A 321 -1.08 1.09 8.57
N GLU A 322 -1.59 0.95 7.33
CA GLU A 322 -2.06 2.07 6.51
C GLU A 322 -3.44 2.61 6.91
N HIS A 323 -4.27 1.78 7.55
CA HIS A 323 -5.64 2.14 7.95
C HIS A 323 -5.67 3.09 9.17
N PRO A 324 -6.82 3.74 9.46
CA PRO A 324 -7.00 4.57 10.66
C PRO A 324 -6.85 3.80 11.98
N GLU A 325 -6.11 4.35 12.95
CA GLU A 325 -5.86 3.72 14.27
C GLU A 325 -7.15 3.30 15.03
N ARG A 326 -8.25 4.03 14.82
CA ARG A 326 -9.56 3.76 15.44
C ARG A 326 -10.19 2.41 15.06
N PHE A 327 -9.69 1.76 14.00
CA PHE A 327 -10.15 0.43 13.57
C PHE A 327 -9.56 -0.70 14.41
N PHE A 328 -8.65 -0.43 15.36
CA PHE A 328 -7.87 -1.48 16.04
C PHE A 328 -7.90 -1.41 17.56
N ILE A 329 -7.96 -2.58 18.19
CA ILE A 329 -7.52 -2.81 19.58
C ILE A 329 -6.34 -3.78 19.61
N LYS A 330 -5.51 -3.73 20.66
CA LYS A 330 -4.49 -4.76 20.88
C LYS A 330 -5.15 -6.07 21.34
N SER A 331 -4.96 -7.15 20.58
CA SER A 331 -5.31 -8.52 21.01
C SER A 331 -4.34 -8.99 22.10
N LYS A 332 -4.84 -9.76 23.09
CA LYS A 332 -4.02 -10.42 24.11
C LYS A 332 -3.37 -11.72 23.62
N LEU A 333 -3.85 -12.27 22.51
CA LEU A 333 -3.31 -13.50 21.90
C LEU A 333 -2.09 -13.21 21.02
N LEU A 334 -1.90 -11.99 20.53
CA LEU A 334 -0.76 -11.65 19.69
C LEU A 334 0.44 -11.17 20.52
N PRO A 335 1.68 -11.45 20.12
CA PRO A 335 2.87 -10.93 20.79
C PRO A 335 2.90 -9.40 20.77
N ASP A 336 3.43 -8.80 21.83
CA ASP A 336 3.54 -7.34 21.89
C ASP A 336 4.66 -6.80 20.97
N TYR A 337 4.72 -5.48 20.81
CA TYR A 337 5.83 -4.78 20.17
C TYR A 337 7.15 -5.03 20.92
N HIS A 338 8.28 -4.93 20.22
CA HIS A 338 9.59 -4.98 20.85
C HIS A 338 9.75 -3.84 21.88
N ALA A 339 10.39 -4.12 23.02
CA ALA A 339 10.39 -3.26 24.21
C ALA A 339 10.87 -1.81 23.97
N SER A 340 11.67 -1.58 22.93
CA SER A 340 12.08 -0.23 22.48
C SER A 340 10.90 0.68 22.12
N ALA A 341 9.79 0.13 21.62
CA ALA A 341 8.59 0.89 21.23
C ALA A 341 8.01 1.76 22.35
N TYR A 342 8.33 1.41 23.60
CA TYR A 342 7.89 2.10 24.82
C TYR A 342 8.88 3.14 25.35
N ARG A 343 10.01 3.39 24.67
CA ARG A 343 10.94 4.48 25.01
C ARG A 343 10.23 5.84 24.89
N ALA A 344 10.26 6.60 25.98
CA ALA A 344 9.70 7.95 26.03
C ALA A 344 10.68 8.99 25.44
N ASN A 345 10.13 10.06 24.85
CA ASN A 345 10.85 11.28 24.44
C ASN A 345 12.04 11.06 23.48
N PRO A 346 11.85 10.47 22.29
CA PRO A 346 12.89 10.41 21.26
C PRO A 346 13.33 11.82 20.81
N ALA A 347 14.58 11.95 20.35
CA ALA A 347 15.11 13.23 19.91
C ALA A 347 14.28 13.84 18.76
N LYS A 348 14.18 15.18 18.76
CA LYS A 348 13.50 15.95 17.70
C LYS A 348 14.35 16.12 16.43
N LYS A 349 15.65 15.86 16.56
CA LYS A 349 16.68 15.84 15.51
C LYS A 349 17.67 14.74 15.93
N PRO A 350 17.54 13.52 15.40
CA PRO A 350 18.35 12.39 15.86
C PRO A 350 19.82 12.56 15.44
N VAL A 351 20.74 12.03 16.26
CA VAL A 351 22.18 12.07 16.03
C VAL A 351 22.77 10.66 15.99
N ALA A 352 23.56 10.36 14.96
CA ALA A 352 24.25 9.08 14.81
C ALA A 352 25.22 8.84 15.99
N GLY A 353 25.23 7.62 16.53
CA GLY A 353 25.96 7.27 17.75
C GLY A 353 25.30 7.73 19.05
N VAL A 354 24.08 8.31 19.00
CA VAL A 354 23.32 8.76 20.19
C VAL A 354 21.87 8.26 20.15
N ASP A 355 21.15 8.54 19.06
CA ASP A 355 19.74 8.16 18.87
C ASP A 355 19.56 6.93 17.97
N TYR A 356 20.59 6.60 17.19
CA TYR A 356 20.69 5.45 16.28
C TYR A 356 22.17 5.08 16.08
N PRO A 357 22.51 3.82 15.76
CA PRO A 357 23.90 3.40 15.61
C PRO A 357 24.60 4.07 14.42
N VAL A 358 25.93 4.17 14.48
CA VAL A 358 26.74 4.55 13.30
C VAL A 358 26.83 3.31 12.40
N ASN A 359 26.35 3.43 11.16
CA ASN A 359 26.30 2.31 10.23
C ASN A 359 27.64 2.17 9.47
N GLU A 360 28.50 1.31 10.01
CA GLU A 360 29.80 0.96 9.44
C GLU A 360 29.63 0.11 8.17
N PHE A 361 30.49 0.31 7.17
CA PHE A 361 30.64 -0.65 6.07
C PHE A 361 31.55 -1.81 6.52
N LEU A 362 31.15 -3.04 6.21
CA LEU A 362 31.92 -4.26 6.46
C LEU A 362 32.28 -4.93 5.12
N PRO A 363 33.49 -5.49 4.99
CA PRO A 363 33.94 -6.10 3.74
C PRO A 363 33.23 -7.43 3.47
N VAL A 364 32.84 -7.64 2.21
CA VAL A 364 32.33 -8.91 1.68
C VAL A 364 33.34 -9.43 0.66
N SER A 365 33.99 -10.56 0.95
CA SER A 365 35.12 -11.09 0.17
C SER A 365 34.77 -11.64 -1.23
N GLY A 366 33.52 -11.50 -1.67
CA GLY A 366 33.02 -12.07 -2.92
C GLY A 366 33.01 -13.61 -2.95
N GLY A 367 32.86 -14.16 -4.16
CA GLY A 367 32.89 -15.59 -4.45
C GLY A 367 31.53 -16.19 -4.87
N PRO A 368 31.45 -17.52 -4.98
CA PRO A 368 30.29 -18.21 -5.54
C PRO A 368 29.12 -18.26 -4.55
N ALA A 369 28.09 -17.46 -4.83
CA ALA A 369 26.78 -17.56 -4.20
C ALA A 369 25.93 -18.66 -4.87
N LYS A 370 25.25 -19.50 -4.08
CA LYS A 370 24.33 -20.53 -4.58
C LYS A 370 22.89 -20.16 -4.24
N ILE A 371 21.99 -20.35 -5.19
CA ILE A 371 20.57 -20.03 -5.08
C ILE A 371 19.77 -21.23 -5.58
N GLY A 372 18.71 -21.60 -4.85
CA GLY A 372 17.80 -22.69 -5.19
C GLY A 372 17.56 -23.66 -4.03
N LYS A 373 16.29 -24.01 -3.80
CA LYS A 373 15.84 -24.99 -2.82
C LYS A 373 16.03 -26.41 -3.37
N PRO A 374 16.65 -27.35 -2.62
CA PRO A 374 16.70 -28.75 -3.03
C PRO A 374 15.29 -29.33 -3.20
N ARG A 375 15.04 -30.12 -4.25
CA ARG A 375 13.71 -30.72 -4.51
C ARG A 375 13.33 -31.81 -3.49
N ASP A 376 14.30 -32.30 -2.75
CA ASP A 376 14.23 -33.26 -1.65
C ASP A 376 14.32 -32.60 -0.26
N PHE A 377 14.31 -31.26 -0.19
CA PHE A 377 14.27 -30.55 1.08
C PHE A 377 12.90 -30.79 1.76
N PRO A 378 12.86 -31.17 3.05
CA PRO A 378 11.69 -31.81 3.67
C PRO A 378 10.63 -30.81 4.17
N THR A 379 10.43 -29.68 3.51
CA THR A 379 9.45 -28.65 3.88
C THR A 379 8.67 -28.21 2.66
N PHE A 380 7.61 -27.41 2.87
CA PHE A 380 7.03 -26.66 1.77
C PHE A 380 8.09 -25.71 1.15
N GLY A 381 7.81 -25.28 -0.08
CA GLY A 381 8.54 -24.25 -0.81
C GLY A 381 7.73 -23.83 -2.03
N TRP A 382 7.73 -22.54 -2.36
CA TRP A 382 7.08 -22.02 -3.57
C TRP A 382 7.82 -22.41 -4.86
N ASP A 383 7.10 -22.46 -5.97
CA ASP A 383 7.62 -22.98 -7.25
C ASP A 383 8.87 -22.22 -7.74
N ASN A 384 8.91 -20.90 -7.52
CA ASN A 384 10.03 -20.02 -7.86
C ASN A 384 11.33 -20.26 -7.06
N GLU A 385 11.27 -21.03 -5.97
CA GLU A 385 12.43 -21.33 -5.13
C GLU A 385 13.24 -22.51 -5.69
N TYR A 386 12.62 -23.35 -6.52
CA TYR A 386 13.25 -24.52 -7.13
C TYR A 386 13.91 -24.21 -8.47
N GLY A 387 14.82 -25.10 -8.85
CA GLY A 387 15.87 -24.80 -9.82
C GLY A 387 17.17 -24.45 -9.08
N GLN A 388 18.26 -24.24 -9.81
CA GLN A 388 19.56 -23.96 -9.23
C GLN A 388 20.34 -22.94 -10.06
N ARG A 389 20.97 -21.99 -9.37
CA ARG A 389 21.89 -21.00 -9.96
C ARG A 389 23.12 -20.87 -9.07
N THR A 390 24.27 -20.62 -9.67
CA THR A 390 25.48 -20.15 -8.98
C THR A 390 25.93 -18.86 -9.66
N VAL A 391 26.30 -17.85 -8.89
CA VAL A 391 26.73 -16.54 -9.38
C VAL A 391 28.00 -16.12 -8.62
N ASP A 392 29.04 -15.74 -9.34
CA ASP A 392 30.28 -15.23 -8.75
C ASP A 392 30.15 -13.74 -8.43
N VAL A 393 29.94 -13.44 -7.14
CA VAL A 393 29.84 -12.08 -6.61
C VAL A 393 31.26 -11.48 -6.52
N PRO A 394 31.49 -10.23 -6.99
CA PRO A 394 32.77 -9.55 -6.77
C PRO A 394 32.98 -9.22 -5.28
N GLU A 395 34.19 -8.77 -4.93
CA GLU A 395 34.41 -8.12 -3.64
C GLU A 395 33.68 -6.76 -3.59
N CYS A 396 33.13 -6.44 -2.42
CA CYS A 396 32.45 -5.17 -2.14
C CYS A 396 32.48 -4.91 -0.61
N GLU A 397 31.88 -3.81 -0.17
CA GLU A 397 31.51 -3.64 1.24
C GLU A 397 29.98 -3.49 1.35
N ALA A 398 29.40 -3.83 2.50
CA ALA A 398 27.97 -3.66 2.76
C ALA A 398 27.74 -3.03 4.15
N SER A 399 26.65 -2.29 4.32
CA SER A 399 26.32 -1.68 5.60
C SER A 399 26.00 -2.76 6.65
N LYS A 400 26.64 -2.64 7.81
CA LYS A 400 26.51 -3.56 8.95
C LYS A 400 25.06 -3.77 9.37
N PHE A 401 24.31 -2.68 9.36
CA PHE A 401 22.90 -2.61 9.69
C PHE A 401 22.06 -2.30 8.44
N LEU A 402 20.77 -2.63 8.49
CA LEU A 402 19.77 -2.02 7.62
C LEU A 402 19.77 -0.49 7.85
N ILE A 403 19.43 0.29 6.83
CA ILE A 403 19.33 1.74 6.95
C ILE A 403 18.23 2.10 7.96
N SER A 404 18.62 2.75 9.04
CA SER A 404 17.74 3.15 10.14
C SER A 404 16.88 4.37 9.79
N ASN A 405 15.79 4.57 10.52
CA ASN A 405 14.98 5.79 10.42
C ASN A 405 15.80 7.06 10.71
N GLY A 406 16.82 6.97 11.58
CA GLY A 406 17.74 8.06 11.91
C GLY A 406 18.69 8.43 10.77
N GLU A 407 19.19 7.45 10.01
CA GLU A 407 19.92 7.70 8.76
C GLU A 407 19.00 8.27 7.68
N PHE A 408 17.81 7.69 7.52
CA PHE A 408 16.83 8.15 6.53
C PHE A 408 16.29 9.56 6.82
N TYR A 409 16.35 10.00 8.08
CA TYR A 409 16.06 11.39 8.49
C TYR A 409 16.99 12.40 7.81
N GLU A 410 18.26 12.04 7.59
CA GLU A 410 19.21 12.91 6.90
C GLU A 410 18.83 13.11 5.42
N PHE A 411 18.33 12.05 4.75
CA PHE A 411 17.82 12.13 3.37
C PHE A 411 16.56 13.01 3.30
N VAL A 412 15.61 12.82 4.24
CA VAL A 412 14.40 13.66 4.33
C VAL A 412 14.74 15.13 4.58
N THR A 413 15.62 15.43 5.55
CA THR A 413 15.93 16.81 5.97
C THR A 413 16.89 17.57 5.05
N SER A 414 17.73 16.88 4.28
CA SER A 414 18.56 17.51 3.24
C SER A 414 17.81 17.79 1.93
N GLY A 415 16.52 17.44 1.85
CA GLY A 415 15.71 17.66 0.65
C GLY A 415 15.77 16.53 -0.37
N GLY A 416 16.15 15.30 0.00
CA GLY A 416 16.22 14.16 -0.91
C GLY A 416 14.89 13.80 -1.59
N TYR A 417 13.75 14.11 -0.96
CA TYR A 417 12.43 14.03 -1.60
C TYR A 417 12.13 15.19 -2.56
N LEU A 418 12.92 16.26 -2.61
CA LEU A 418 12.68 17.46 -3.42
C LEU A 418 13.47 17.48 -4.74
N GLU A 419 14.65 16.86 -4.77
CA GLU A 419 15.55 16.92 -5.94
C GLU A 419 15.37 15.70 -6.86
N PRO A 420 15.05 15.87 -8.17
CA PRO A 420 14.77 14.76 -9.07
C PRO A 420 15.95 13.83 -9.35
N GLU A 421 17.20 14.32 -9.33
CA GLU A 421 18.39 13.54 -9.73
C GLU A 421 18.60 12.25 -8.94
N PHE A 422 18.18 12.20 -7.68
CA PHE A 422 18.32 11.02 -6.83
C PHE A 422 17.40 9.87 -7.28
N TRP A 423 16.25 10.17 -7.90
CA TRP A 423 15.21 9.18 -8.18
C TRP A 423 15.41 8.48 -9.54
N SER A 424 14.72 7.35 -9.76
CA SER A 424 14.47 6.87 -11.12
C SER A 424 13.33 7.68 -11.76
N GLN A 425 13.13 7.60 -13.08
CA GLN A 425 11.99 8.28 -13.72
C GLN A 425 10.65 7.82 -13.11
N GLN A 426 10.40 6.52 -13.11
CA GLN A 426 9.20 5.89 -12.53
C GLN A 426 9.02 6.25 -11.04
N GLY A 427 10.13 6.28 -10.27
CA GLY A 427 10.10 6.65 -8.86
C GLY A 427 9.80 8.13 -8.62
N TRP A 428 10.30 9.02 -9.47
CA TRP A 428 9.97 10.45 -9.42
C TRP A 428 8.51 10.72 -9.82
N GLU A 429 8.02 10.01 -10.84
CA GLU A 429 6.62 10.04 -11.27
C GLU A 429 5.69 9.57 -10.15
N TRP A 430 5.98 8.41 -9.53
CA TRP A 430 5.28 7.88 -8.35
C TRP A 430 5.29 8.89 -7.18
N ARG A 431 6.46 9.41 -6.81
CA ARG A 431 6.62 10.39 -5.74
C ARG A 431 5.76 11.63 -6.02
N CYS A 432 5.76 12.11 -7.26
CA CYS A 432 4.99 13.29 -7.65
C CYS A 432 3.48 13.04 -7.63
N PHE A 433 3.01 11.87 -8.06
CA PHE A 433 1.60 11.48 -7.99
C PHE A 433 1.12 11.35 -6.53
N ARG A 434 1.85 10.60 -5.69
CA ARG A 434 1.54 10.45 -4.27
C ARG A 434 1.81 11.73 -3.46
N ASN A 435 2.50 12.72 -4.02
CA ASN A 435 2.86 14.00 -3.40
C ASN A 435 3.58 13.83 -2.04
N THR A 436 4.36 12.75 -1.91
CA THR A 436 5.05 12.38 -0.68
C THR A 436 6.35 13.16 -0.46
N LYS A 437 6.78 13.24 0.81
CA LYS A 437 7.85 14.10 1.33
C LYS A 437 8.71 13.47 2.42
N TRP A 438 8.35 12.25 2.83
CA TRP A 438 8.93 11.43 3.90
C TRP A 438 8.27 10.02 3.81
N PRO A 439 8.81 8.97 4.44
CA PRO A 439 8.22 7.62 4.38
C PRO A 439 6.77 7.60 4.88
N SER A 440 5.88 6.84 4.23
CA SER A 440 4.43 6.88 4.48
C SER A 440 4.02 6.72 5.95
N PHE A 441 4.76 5.93 6.73
CA PHE A 441 4.46 5.62 8.13
C PHE A 441 5.02 6.66 9.13
N TRP A 442 5.68 7.72 8.66
CA TRP A 442 6.13 8.84 9.48
C TRP A 442 5.00 9.88 9.65
N VAL A 443 4.37 9.88 10.82
CA VAL A 443 3.25 10.76 11.17
C VAL A 443 3.78 12.13 11.64
N PRO A 444 3.47 13.25 10.96
CA PRO A 444 3.97 14.57 11.37
C PRO A 444 3.47 14.98 12.77
N ASN A 445 4.40 15.45 13.61
CA ASN A 445 4.17 15.71 15.03
C ASN A 445 4.75 17.09 15.46
N GLY A 446 4.53 18.11 14.63
CA GLY A 446 4.99 19.48 14.87
C GLY A 446 4.58 20.45 13.76
N PRO A 447 5.02 21.72 13.82
CA PRO A 447 4.79 22.70 12.76
C PRO A 447 5.31 22.23 11.39
N SER A 448 4.69 22.71 10.31
CA SER A 448 5.13 22.43 8.94
C SER A 448 6.61 22.80 8.75
N GLY A 449 7.38 21.93 8.09
CA GLY A 449 8.83 22.10 7.90
C GLY A 449 9.69 21.90 9.16
N SER A 450 9.12 21.57 10.32
CA SER A 450 9.91 21.34 11.55
C SER A 450 10.57 19.96 11.65
N HIS A 451 10.27 19.05 10.72
CA HIS A 451 10.77 17.66 10.67
C HIS A 451 10.71 16.94 12.02
N GLN A 452 9.58 17.08 12.72
CA GLN A 452 9.24 16.30 13.92
C GLN A 452 8.17 15.28 13.55
N TYR A 453 8.41 14.01 13.91
CA TYR A 453 7.57 12.88 13.53
C TYR A 453 7.23 11.99 14.73
N LYS A 454 6.27 11.08 14.51
CA LYS A 454 5.98 9.85 15.25
C LYS A 454 5.97 8.70 14.24
N LEU A 455 6.01 7.46 14.70
CA LEU A 455 5.97 6.28 13.83
C LEU A 455 4.60 5.58 13.93
N ARG A 456 3.94 5.30 12.81
CA ARG A 456 2.76 4.45 12.73
C ARG A 456 3.20 2.98 12.81
N ALA A 457 2.97 2.32 13.95
CA ALA A 457 3.02 0.85 14.05
C ALA A 457 1.67 0.26 13.60
N ILE A 458 1.49 -1.08 13.61
CA ILE A 458 0.31 -1.75 13.03
C ILE A 458 -1.02 -1.24 13.62
N PHE A 459 -1.19 -1.23 14.95
CA PHE A 459 -2.46 -0.85 15.58
C PHE A 459 -2.56 0.61 16.00
N ASN A 460 -1.43 1.27 16.26
CA ASN A 460 -1.40 2.64 16.78
C ASN A 460 -0.13 3.40 16.38
N THR A 461 -0.15 4.72 16.54
CA THR A 461 1.04 5.58 16.45
C THR A 461 1.82 5.55 17.76
N ILE A 462 3.13 5.36 17.67
CA ILE A 462 4.11 5.32 18.79
C ILE A 462 5.12 6.48 18.71
N PRO A 463 5.90 6.77 19.77
CA PRO A 463 7.03 7.68 19.67
C PRO A 463 8.01 7.22 18.57
N MET A 464 8.60 8.17 17.85
CA MET A 464 9.51 7.88 16.74
C MET A 464 10.68 6.99 17.17
N GLN A 465 10.95 5.92 16.42
CA GLN A 465 12.00 4.94 16.71
C GLN A 465 13.15 5.16 15.71
N TRP A 466 14.17 5.92 16.09
CA TRP A 466 15.24 6.32 15.17
C TRP A 466 16.22 5.19 14.84
N ASP A 467 16.43 4.25 15.76
CA ASP A 467 17.31 3.08 15.60
C ASP A 467 16.62 1.87 14.95
N TRP A 468 15.32 1.93 14.68
CA TRP A 468 14.60 0.91 13.90
C TRP A 468 14.89 1.07 12.39
N PRO A 469 14.78 0.00 11.59
CA PRO A 469 14.92 0.08 10.14
C PRO A 469 13.90 1.05 9.52
N ALA A 470 14.32 1.77 8.48
CA ALA A 470 13.46 2.67 7.71
C ALA A 470 12.54 1.85 6.79
N GLN A 471 11.24 1.85 7.08
CA GLN A 471 10.22 1.16 6.28
C GLN A 471 9.87 2.01 5.06
N VAL A 472 10.28 1.58 3.87
CA VAL A 472 10.24 2.35 2.61
C VAL A 472 10.00 1.43 1.40
N ASN A 473 9.59 2.00 0.26
CA ASN A 473 9.54 1.23 -1.00
C ASN A 473 10.88 1.25 -1.76
N TYR A 474 10.98 0.44 -2.82
CA TYR A 474 12.19 0.33 -3.65
C TYR A 474 12.59 1.67 -4.29
N HIS A 475 11.63 2.50 -4.72
CA HIS A 475 11.95 3.82 -5.29
C HIS A 475 12.65 4.75 -4.28
N GLU A 476 12.16 4.76 -3.03
CA GLU A 476 12.74 5.53 -1.92
C GLU A 476 14.13 5.01 -1.53
N ALA A 477 14.29 3.68 -1.43
CA ALA A 477 15.58 3.04 -1.17
C ALA A 477 16.64 3.35 -2.24
N LYS A 478 16.27 3.24 -3.53
CA LYS A 478 17.15 3.63 -4.66
C LYS A 478 17.50 5.12 -4.65
N ALA A 479 16.58 5.99 -4.24
CA ALA A 479 16.84 7.42 -4.15
C ALA A 479 17.83 7.75 -3.02
N PHE A 480 17.69 7.10 -1.86
CA PHE A 480 18.66 7.20 -0.77
C PHE A 480 20.06 6.78 -1.21
N CYS A 481 20.20 5.67 -1.97
CA CYS A 481 21.50 5.22 -2.48
C CYS A 481 22.24 6.29 -3.29
N LYS A 482 21.57 6.89 -4.29
CA LYS A 482 22.17 7.96 -5.10
C LYS A 482 22.52 9.19 -4.26
N TRP A 483 21.62 9.59 -3.37
CA TRP A 483 21.84 10.73 -2.47
C TRP A 483 23.04 10.51 -1.55
N LYS A 484 23.19 9.31 -0.97
CA LYS A 484 24.31 9.00 -0.08
C LYS A 484 25.64 9.02 -0.84
N ASN A 485 25.65 8.56 -2.10
CA ASN A 485 26.82 8.62 -3.00
C ASN A 485 27.24 10.08 -3.29
N ALA A 486 26.26 10.97 -3.47
CA ALA A 486 26.50 12.40 -3.65
C ALA A 486 26.93 13.11 -2.36
N LYS A 487 26.33 12.76 -1.22
CA LYS A 487 26.66 13.30 0.13
C LYS A 487 28.07 12.92 0.56
N ASP A 488 28.49 11.68 0.32
CA ASP A 488 29.81 11.17 0.69
C ASP A 488 30.90 11.61 -0.29
N GLY A 489 30.53 12.15 -1.47
CA GLY A 489 31.46 12.65 -2.48
C GLY A 489 32.30 11.57 -3.18
N ASN A 490 31.91 10.30 -3.06
CA ASN A 490 32.69 9.13 -3.50
C ASN A 490 32.24 8.54 -4.85
N ALA A 491 31.26 9.16 -5.52
CA ALA A 491 30.59 8.63 -6.71
C ALA A 491 31.47 8.37 -7.95
N ASP A 492 32.70 8.89 -7.98
CA ASP A 492 33.71 8.57 -9.01
C ASP A 492 34.48 7.26 -8.75
N SER A 493 34.31 6.67 -7.56
CA SER A 493 35.11 5.56 -7.02
C SER A 493 34.29 4.38 -6.48
N VAL A 494 33.10 4.64 -5.95
CA VAL A 494 32.17 3.66 -5.39
C VAL A 494 30.76 3.99 -5.90
N ALA A 495 30.00 2.96 -6.26
CA ALA A 495 28.57 3.08 -6.52
C ALA A 495 27.79 2.45 -5.37
N TYR A 496 27.03 3.25 -4.64
CA TYR A 496 26.03 2.73 -3.72
C TYR A 496 24.80 2.18 -4.45
N HIS A 497 24.43 0.96 -4.08
CA HIS A 497 23.22 0.29 -4.55
C HIS A 497 22.61 -0.57 -3.42
N LEU A 498 21.48 -1.22 -3.68
CA LEU A 498 20.83 -2.13 -2.73
C LEU A 498 21.52 -3.50 -2.76
N THR A 499 21.15 -4.42 -1.86
CA THR A 499 21.62 -5.81 -1.94
C THR A 499 21.18 -6.49 -3.25
N THR A 500 21.84 -7.58 -3.61
CA THR A 500 21.38 -8.48 -4.67
C THR A 500 21.13 -9.85 -4.08
N GLU A 501 20.27 -10.66 -4.69
CA GLU A 501 20.00 -12.02 -4.25
C GLU A 501 21.28 -12.87 -4.04
N PRO A 502 22.27 -12.90 -4.96
CA PRO A 502 23.50 -13.64 -4.71
C PRO A 502 24.39 -12.97 -3.65
N LEU A 503 24.42 -11.63 -3.54
CA LEU A 503 25.19 -10.95 -2.48
C LEU A 503 24.59 -11.21 -1.10
N HIS A 504 23.26 -11.22 -0.97
CA HIS A 504 22.55 -11.55 0.26
C HIS A 504 22.91 -12.96 0.76
N GLN A 505 23.15 -13.92 -0.14
CA GLN A 505 23.66 -15.25 0.23
C GLN A 505 25.08 -15.23 0.84
N LEU A 506 25.88 -14.18 0.62
CA LEU A 506 27.21 -14.03 1.21
C LEU A 506 27.22 -13.23 2.52
N LEU A 507 26.12 -12.58 2.89
CA LEU A 507 25.95 -11.92 4.21
C LEU A 507 25.57 -12.92 5.32
N ARG A 508 24.99 -14.07 4.91
CA ARG A 508 24.47 -15.15 5.76
C ARG A 508 25.59 -16.01 6.37
N ASP A 509 25.31 -16.60 7.53
CA ASP A 509 26.16 -17.64 8.12
C ASP A 509 26.20 -18.92 7.25
N ASP A 510 27.31 -19.67 7.29
CA ASP A 510 27.48 -20.91 6.50
C ASP A 510 26.38 -21.95 6.76
N ALA A 511 25.75 -21.94 7.94
CA ALA A 511 24.60 -22.78 8.26
C ALA A 511 23.37 -22.42 7.43
N ASP A 512 23.03 -21.13 7.36
CA ASP A 512 21.93 -20.55 6.57
C ASP A 512 22.21 -20.63 5.04
N ARG A 513 23.46 -20.83 4.65
CA ARG A 513 23.89 -21.08 3.25
C ARG A 513 23.90 -22.57 2.86
N SER A 514 23.82 -23.47 3.84
CA SER A 514 23.94 -24.91 3.60
C SER A 514 22.60 -25.57 3.24
N ALA A 515 22.67 -26.65 2.46
CA ALA A 515 21.52 -27.49 2.14
C ALA A 515 21.08 -28.40 3.30
N ASN A 516 21.70 -28.29 4.49
CA ASN A 516 21.29 -29.08 5.65
C ASN A 516 19.87 -28.70 6.10
N THR A 517 19.09 -29.69 6.51
CA THR A 517 17.70 -29.53 6.93
C THR A 517 17.61 -28.87 8.30
N THR A 518 18.40 -29.37 9.27
CA THR A 518 18.51 -28.85 10.65
C THR A 518 19.25 -27.50 10.74
N SER A 519 19.33 -26.76 9.64
CA SER A 519 19.88 -25.39 9.58
C SER A 519 18.96 -24.42 8.85
N ASP A 520 17.73 -24.82 8.50
CA ASP A 520 16.66 -23.84 8.32
C ASP A 520 16.00 -23.60 9.67
N ALA A 521 16.10 -22.38 10.19
CA ALA A 521 15.70 -22.08 11.56
C ALA A 521 14.22 -22.37 11.83
N VAL A 522 13.39 -22.29 10.78
CA VAL A 522 11.94 -22.58 10.84
C VAL A 522 11.61 -24.03 11.18
N MET A 523 12.54 -24.98 11.04
CA MET A 523 12.29 -26.38 11.41
C MET A 523 12.60 -26.70 12.88
N GLU A 524 13.31 -25.82 13.60
CA GLU A 524 13.95 -26.14 14.89
C GLU A 524 13.46 -25.29 16.08
N ILE A 525 12.43 -24.46 15.85
CA ILE A 525 11.85 -23.51 16.82
C ILE A 525 11.25 -24.26 18.02
N LYS A 526 11.54 -23.78 19.23
CA LYS A 526 11.04 -24.32 20.51
C LYS A 526 10.30 -23.28 21.35
N ASN A 527 10.65 -22.01 21.20
CA ASN A 527 10.03 -20.85 21.86
C ASN A 527 9.60 -19.83 20.78
N ARG A 528 10.16 -18.61 20.80
CA ARG A 528 10.06 -17.64 19.71
C ARG A 528 11.39 -17.59 18.95
N MET A 529 11.35 -17.32 17.64
CA MET A 529 12.55 -17.27 16.80
C MET A 529 13.62 -16.29 17.33
N ALA A 530 13.19 -15.14 17.87
CA ALA A 530 14.09 -14.14 18.46
C ALA A 530 14.79 -14.65 19.73
N ASP A 531 14.14 -15.48 20.53
CA ASP A 531 14.72 -16.04 21.76
C ASP A 531 15.65 -17.22 21.44
N ASP A 532 15.25 -18.10 20.50
CA ASP A 532 16.00 -19.32 20.14
C ASP A 532 17.21 -19.04 19.23
N THR A 533 17.13 -18.03 18.36
CA THR A 533 18.15 -17.78 17.30
C THR A 533 18.71 -16.37 17.27
N GLY A 534 18.05 -15.41 17.92
CA GLY A 534 18.40 -13.99 17.82
C GLY A 534 17.97 -13.30 16.53
N LYS A 535 17.01 -13.87 15.77
CA LYS A 535 16.41 -13.29 14.55
C LYS A 535 14.97 -12.82 14.83
N ASN A 536 14.63 -11.56 14.56
CA ASN A 536 13.26 -11.04 14.73
C ASN A 536 12.35 -11.52 13.58
N LEU A 537 11.86 -12.75 13.68
CA LEU A 537 11.10 -13.49 12.66
C LEU A 537 9.96 -14.31 13.30
N ASN A 538 9.13 -14.94 12.46
CA ASN A 538 8.16 -15.97 12.81
C ASN A 538 7.19 -15.53 13.92
N LEU A 539 6.69 -14.29 13.82
CA LEU A 539 5.83 -13.64 14.82
C LEU A 539 6.46 -13.66 16.23
N SER A 540 7.73 -13.25 16.35
CA SER A 540 8.38 -13.09 17.66
C SER A 540 7.89 -11.84 18.40
N TYR A 541 7.64 -10.75 17.67
CA TYR A 541 7.08 -9.48 18.13
C TYR A 541 6.14 -8.94 17.05
N LEU A 542 5.20 -8.06 17.41
CA LEU A 542 4.39 -7.31 16.42
C LEU A 542 5.03 -5.98 15.99
N SER A 543 6.35 -5.88 16.04
CA SER A 543 7.06 -4.74 15.49
C SER A 543 8.49 -5.09 15.09
N ALA A 544 9.08 -4.21 14.28
CA ALA A 544 10.51 -4.07 14.19
C ALA A 544 11.14 -3.76 15.57
N CYS A 545 12.46 -3.89 15.63
CA CYS A 545 13.33 -3.60 16.77
C CYS A 545 14.51 -2.74 16.29
N PRO A 546 15.37 -2.23 17.20
CA PRO A 546 16.61 -1.57 16.81
C PRO A 546 17.46 -2.47 15.92
N VAL A 547 18.09 -1.90 14.90
CA VAL A 547 18.91 -2.66 13.92
C VAL A 547 20.16 -3.31 14.54
N ASP A 548 20.52 -2.93 15.77
CA ASP A 548 21.63 -3.49 16.54
C ASP A 548 21.18 -4.42 17.69
N ALA A 549 19.87 -4.61 17.91
CA ALA A 549 19.34 -5.40 19.02
C ALA A 549 19.35 -6.92 18.76
N MET A 550 19.25 -7.34 17.50
CA MET A 550 19.28 -8.74 17.09
C MET A 550 20.71 -9.24 16.89
N LYS A 551 20.90 -10.56 16.97
CA LYS A 551 22.23 -11.18 16.95
C LYS A 551 22.82 -11.10 15.52
N PRO A 552 24.05 -10.59 15.32
CA PRO A 552 24.69 -10.59 14.02
C PRO A 552 25.14 -11.98 13.56
N THR A 553 25.36 -12.11 12.25
CA THR A 553 26.10 -13.23 11.64
C THR A 553 27.57 -13.22 12.08
N ALA A 554 28.31 -14.29 11.82
CA ALA A 554 29.74 -14.40 12.13
C ALA A 554 30.60 -13.33 11.44
N SER A 555 30.14 -12.79 10.30
CA SER A 555 30.76 -11.66 9.59
C SER A 555 30.36 -10.27 10.14
N GLY A 556 29.48 -10.21 11.14
CA GLY A 556 29.10 -8.97 11.84
C GLY A 556 27.86 -8.25 11.30
N PHE A 557 27.19 -8.78 10.28
CA PHE A 557 25.96 -8.20 9.73
C PHE A 557 24.75 -8.52 10.63
N HIS A 558 24.00 -7.50 11.02
CA HIS A 558 22.71 -7.65 11.72
C HIS A 558 21.56 -7.68 10.70
N ASP A 559 20.42 -8.28 11.08
CA ASP A 559 19.17 -8.28 10.30
C ASP A 559 19.31 -8.76 8.84
N VAL A 560 20.18 -9.75 8.59
CA VAL A 560 20.21 -10.53 7.32
C VAL A 560 19.03 -11.52 7.25
N PHE A 561 18.35 -11.72 8.38
CA PHE A 561 17.10 -12.43 8.51
C PHE A 561 16.26 -11.78 9.61
N GLY A 562 15.04 -11.37 9.27
CA GLY A 562 14.11 -10.74 10.18
C GLY A 562 14.29 -9.24 10.35
N ASN A 563 13.50 -8.72 11.29
CA ASN A 563 13.29 -7.30 11.57
C ASN A 563 12.57 -6.56 10.42
N SER A 564 13.11 -6.59 9.21
CA SER A 564 12.51 -6.03 8.01
C SER A 564 13.07 -6.69 6.75
N TRP A 565 12.24 -6.92 5.74
CA TRP A 565 12.68 -7.42 4.43
C TRP A 565 13.73 -6.49 3.80
N GLU A 566 14.74 -7.05 3.11
CA GLU A 566 15.68 -6.30 2.29
C GLU A 566 15.21 -6.23 0.82
N TRP A 567 14.96 -5.01 0.32
CA TRP A 567 14.83 -4.74 -1.11
C TRP A 567 16.11 -5.07 -1.88
N CYS A 568 16.03 -5.91 -2.91
CA CYS A 568 17.14 -6.27 -3.79
C CYS A 568 17.07 -5.57 -5.17
N GLU A 569 18.23 -5.42 -5.84
CA GLU A 569 18.35 -4.91 -7.22
C GLU A 569 17.85 -5.88 -8.31
N ASP A 570 17.60 -7.13 -7.95
CA ASP A 570 17.16 -8.20 -8.83
C ASP A 570 15.66 -8.06 -9.15
N MET A 571 15.34 -8.17 -10.44
CA MET A 571 13.96 -8.36 -10.88
C MET A 571 13.55 -9.80 -10.61
N PHE A 572 12.31 -10.03 -10.17
CA PHE A 572 11.82 -11.38 -9.87
C PHE A 572 11.86 -12.26 -11.12
N ASN A 573 12.51 -13.42 -10.99
CA ASN A 573 12.77 -14.33 -12.12
C ASN A 573 12.82 -15.80 -11.70
N ALA A 574 12.47 -16.66 -12.66
CA ALA A 574 12.65 -18.10 -12.58
C ALA A 574 14.14 -18.49 -12.47
N LEU A 575 14.44 -19.53 -11.68
CA LEU A 575 15.77 -20.16 -11.64
C LEU A 575 15.89 -21.22 -12.76
N PRO A 576 17.12 -21.55 -13.23
CA PRO A 576 17.31 -22.68 -14.15
C PRO A 576 16.82 -24.00 -13.52
N GLY A 577 15.83 -24.66 -14.12
CA GLY A 577 15.16 -25.83 -13.53
C GLY A 577 13.92 -25.51 -12.67
N PHE A 578 13.47 -24.26 -12.69
CA PHE A 578 12.11 -23.86 -12.32
C PHE A 578 11.08 -24.64 -13.15
N HIS A 579 10.01 -25.08 -12.49
CA HIS A 579 8.82 -25.62 -13.12
C HIS A 579 7.59 -25.11 -12.36
N VAL A 580 6.61 -24.61 -13.11
CA VAL A 580 5.33 -24.14 -12.57
C VAL A 580 4.63 -25.26 -11.80
N HIS A 581 4.07 -24.95 -10.62
CA HIS A 581 3.32 -25.94 -9.87
C HIS A 581 1.88 -26.03 -10.36
N HIS A 582 1.47 -27.19 -10.90
CA HIS A 582 0.17 -27.41 -11.55
C HIS A 582 -1.07 -27.04 -10.71
N MET A 583 -0.98 -27.08 -9.38
CA MET A 583 -2.09 -26.65 -8.50
C MET A 583 -2.24 -25.12 -8.40
N TYR A 584 -1.23 -24.33 -8.80
CA TYR A 584 -1.22 -22.87 -8.67
C TYR A 584 -0.28 -22.23 -9.71
N GLU A 585 -0.72 -22.24 -10.98
CA GLU A 585 0.14 -21.87 -12.12
C GLU A 585 0.48 -20.37 -12.19
N ASP A 586 -0.34 -19.55 -11.56
CA ASP A 586 -0.33 -18.08 -11.59
C ASP A 586 0.35 -17.45 -10.36
N PHE A 587 0.88 -18.22 -9.41
CA PHE A 587 1.57 -17.66 -8.23
C PHE A 587 2.84 -16.87 -8.56
N SER A 588 3.70 -17.42 -9.42
CA SER A 588 4.99 -16.79 -9.78
C SER A 588 5.05 -16.33 -11.23
N THR A 589 4.34 -17.00 -12.15
CA THR A 589 4.57 -16.78 -13.58
C THR A 589 4.12 -15.41 -14.13
N PRO A 590 3.05 -14.75 -13.64
CA PRO A 590 2.68 -13.40 -14.09
C PRO A 590 3.74 -12.36 -13.72
N CYS A 591 4.38 -12.55 -12.57
CA CYS A 591 5.32 -11.61 -11.96
C CYS A 591 6.75 -11.71 -12.51
N PHE A 592 7.04 -12.69 -13.38
CA PHE A 592 8.25 -12.70 -14.22
C PHE A 592 8.16 -11.70 -15.40
N ASP A 593 7.51 -10.55 -15.16
CA ASP A 593 7.32 -9.48 -16.12
C ASP A 593 8.42 -8.42 -16.11
N GLY A 594 9.32 -8.45 -15.11
CA GLY A 594 10.41 -7.50 -14.91
C GLY A 594 10.01 -6.17 -14.26
N GLU A 595 8.75 -6.00 -13.88
CA GLU A 595 8.24 -4.83 -13.14
C GLU A 595 8.07 -5.14 -11.64
N HIS A 596 8.61 -6.28 -11.20
CA HIS A 596 8.67 -6.75 -9.81
C HIS A 596 10.12 -6.90 -9.34
N GLN A 597 10.42 -6.51 -8.11
CA GLN A 597 11.75 -6.63 -7.49
C GLN A 597 11.72 -7.63 -6.35
N ILE A 598 12.83 -8.36 -6.19
CA ILE A 598 13.00 -9.37 -5.14
C ILE A 598 13.13 -8.68 -3.77
N ILE A 599 12.53 -9.28 -2.76
CA ILE A 599 12.78 -9.00 -1.34
C ILE A 599 13.26 -10.29 -0.64
N LEU A 600 14.21 -10.16 0.28
CA LEU A 600 14.80 -11.29 1.04
C LEU A 600 14.86 -11.03 2.55
N GLY A 601 15.05 -12.09 3.33
CA GLY A 601 15.33 -12.03 4.77
C GLY A 601 14.11 -12.10 5.69
N GLY A 602 12.92 -11.70 5.23
CA GLY A 602 11.69 -11.68 6.04
C GLY A 602 11.61 -10.50 7.03
N SER A 603 10.40 -10.11 7.39
CA SER A 603 10.11 -9.11 8.42
C SER A 603 9.82 -9.73 9.78
N PHE A 604 9.61 -8.89 10.81
CA PHE A 604 9.19 -9.33 12.14
C PHE A 604 7.92 -10.21 12.16
N ILE A 605 7.03 -10.10 11.15
CA ILE A 605 5.78 -10.85 11.08
C ILE A 605 5.84 -12.05 10.11
N SER A 606 6.79 -12.06 9.16
CA SER A 606 7.02 -13.19 8.23
C SER A 606 7.16 -14.51 9.00
N SER A 607 6.49 -15.57 8.54
CA SER A 607 6.40 -16.85 9.26
C SER A 607 6.28 -18.04 8.32
N GLY A 608 6.80 -19.19 8.75
CA GLY A 608 6.85 -20.40 7.91
C GLY A 608 7.75 -20.21 6.69
N ASP A 609 7.25 -20.63 5.53
CA ASP A 609 7.89 -20.43 4.23
C ASP A 609 7.72 -19.00 3.71
N ASN A 610 6.70 -18.26 4.17
CA ASN A 610 6.62 -16.82 3.96
C ASN A 610 7.72 -16.08 4.74
N GLY A 611 8.88 -15.90 4.11
CA GLY A 611 9.98 -15.03 4.55
C GLY A 611 10.85 -15.53 5.72
N ALA A 612 10.35 -16.45 6.55
CA ALA A 612 11.14 -16.99 7.67
C ALA A 612 12.07 -18.15 7.25
N SER A 613 11.72 -18.95 6.25
CA SER A 613 12.62 -19.95 5.66
C SER A 613 13.81 -19.28 4.97
N LYS A 614 15.01 -19.86 5.12
CA LYS A 614 16.22 -19.40 4.42
C LYS A 614 16.11 -19.43 2.88
N TYR A 615 15.15 -20.16 2.32
CA TYR A 615 14.95 -20.27 0.87
C TYR A 615 13.93 -19.28 0.29
N ALA A 616 13.18 -18.56 1.12
CA ALA A 616 12.08 -17.70 0.69
C ALA A 616 12.52 -16.65 -0.36
N ARG A 617 11.83 -16.61 -1.51
CA ARG A 617 12.05 -15.61 -2.59
C ARG A 617 10.76 -14.85 -2.90
N TYR A 618 10.56 -13.73 -2.24
CA TYR A 618 9.36 -12.89 -2.41
C TYR A 618 9.62 -11.70 -3.32
N HIS A 619 8.54 -11.09 -3.82
CA HIS A 619 8.61 -10.05 -4.84
C HIS A 619 7.41 -9.12 -4.79
N PHE A 620 7.63 -7.83 -5.08
CA PHE A 620 6.56 -6.83 -5.18
C PHE A 620 6.91 -5.76 -6.24
N ARG A 621 5.89 -5.05 -6.75
CA ARG A 621 6.09 -3.85 -7.57
C ARG A 621 6.89 -2.80 -6.77
N PRO A 622 7.75 -1.97 -7.39
CA PRO A 622 8.70 -1.10 -6.67
C PRO A 622 8.06 0.05 -5.88
N HIS A 623 6.75 0.22 -6.04
CA HIS A 623 5.96 1.30 -5.44
C HIS A 623 5.04 0.82 -4.30
N PHE A 624 4.86 -0.48 -4.10
CA PHE A 624 4.12 -1.02 -2.95
C PHE A 624 4.93 -0.86 -1.67
N PHE A 625 4.22 -0.62 -0.56
CA PHE A 625 4.79 -0.74 0.77
C PHE A 625 4.70 -2.18 1.25
N GLN A 626 5.71 -2.60 2.00
CA GLN A 626 5.81 -3.87 2.71
C GLN A 626 6.47 -3.59 4.07
N HIS A 627 6.65 -4.61 4.92
CA HIS A 627 7.52 -4.51 6.11
C HIS A 627 9.00 -4.57 5.69
N ALA A 628 9.37 -3.71 4.73
CA ALA A 628 10.63 -3.73 4.00
C ALA A 628 11.42 -2.44 4.20
N GLY A 629 12.72 -2.62 4.38
CA GLY A 629 13.75 -1.60 4.35
C GLY A 629 14.83 -2.02 3.37
N PHE A 630 16.07 -1.63 3.63
CA PHE A 630 17.18 -1.94 2.74
C PHE A 630 18.53 -1.85 3.42
N ARG A 631 19.51 -2.55 2.83
CA ARG A 631 20.94 -2.47 3.15
C ARG A 631 21.65 -1.71 2.03
N LEU A 632 22.71 -0.99 2.38
CA LEU A 632 23.51 -0.22 1.42
C LEU A 632 24.76 -1.02 1.04
N VAL A 633 25.03 -1.16 -0.25
CA VAL A 633 26.21 -1.87 -0.78
C VAL A 633 27.15 -0.88 -1.46
N ALA A 634 28.42 -0.94 -1.11
CA ALA A 634 29.51 -0.16 -1.69
C ALA A 634 30.29 -1.02 -2.69
N GLN A 635 29.97 -0.90 -3.97
CA GLN A 635 30.70 -1.60 -5.03
C GLN A 635 31.76 -0.67 -5.66
N PRO A 636 33.06 -1.04 -5.63
CA PRO A 636 34.10 -0.29 -6.34
C PRO A 636 33.83 -0.16 -7.84
N ILE A 637 34.06 1.04 -8.37
CA ILE A 637 33.87 1.38 -9.78
C ILE A 637 35.15 1.08 -10.57
N ASP A 638 35.01 0.36 -11.69
CA ASP A 638 36.08 0.24 -12.69
C ASP A 638 36.38 1.62 -13.29
N ARG A 639 37.62 2.07 -13.18
CA ARG A 639 38.05 3.42 -13.57
C ARG A 639 38.28 3.57 -15.08
N GLU A 640 38.48 2.48 -15.80
CA GLU A 640 38.72 2.47 -17.25
C GLU A 640 37.39 2.38 -18.02
N THR A 641 36.45 1.56 -17.53
CA THR A 641 35.14 1.36 -18.18
C THR A 641 33.99 2.16 -17.55
N LYS A 642 34.23 2.85 -16.42
CA LYS A 642 33.22 3.61 -15.66
C LYS A 642 31.96 2.79 -15.37
N SER A 643 32.17 1.56 -14.90
CA SER A 643 31.10 0.59 -14.63
C SER A 643 31.31 -0.17 -13.31
N ILE A 644 30.24 -0.79 -12.80
CA ILE A 644 30.33 -1.84 -11.78
C ILE A 644 29.94 -3.20 -12.37
N LYS A 645 30.45 -4.29 -11.79
CA LYS A 645 29.85 -5.62 -11.93
C LYS A 645 28.79 -5.79 -10.83
N LEU A 646 27.53 -5.80 -11.19
CA LEU A 646 26.43 -6.16 -10.29
C LEU A 646 26.07 -7.63 -10.50
N ALA A 647 26.53 -8.50 -9.62
CA ALA A 647 26.18 -9.93 -9.62
C ALA A 647 24.69 -10.12 -9.26
N THR A 648 23.94 -10.85 -10.09
CA THR A 648 22.47 -10.88 -10.06
C THR A 648 21.90 -12.20 -10.56
N THR A 649 20.74 -12.62 -10.06
CA THR A 649 20.01 -13.79 -10.55
C THR A 649 19.16 -13.52 -11.79
N CYS A 650 18.88 -12.26 -12.14
CA CYS A 650 17.97 -11.92 -13.24
C CYS A 650 18.64 -11.84 -14.63
N VAL A 651 19.96 -11.94 -14.72
CA VAL A 651 20.69 -12.11 -16.00
C VAL A 651 20.45 -13.52 -16.55
N ASN A 652 20.17 -13.64 -17.86
CA ASN A 652 19.84 -14.92 -18.50
C ASN A 652 18.74 -15.70 -17.73
N ALA A 653 17.61 -15.04 -17.45
CA ALA A 653 16.43 -15.71 -16.91
C ALA A 653 15.86 -16.71 -17.94
N PRO A 654 15.43 -17.92 -17.53
CA PRO A 654 15.06 -18.98 -18.46
C PRO A 654 13.71 -18.72 -19.15
N GLY A 655 13.69 -18.84 -20.48
CA GLY A 655 12.46 -18.95 -21.25
C GLY A 655 11.75 -20.29 -21.00
N PRO A 656 10.42 -20.38 -21.24
CA PRO A 656 9.55 -19.34 -21.80
C PRO A 656 9.08 -18.30 -20.78
N TYR A 657 9.36 -18.51 -19.49
CA TYR A 657 8.78 -17.74 -18.38
C TYR A 657 9.29 -16.30 -18.30
N ALA A 658 10.52 -16.04 -18.74
CA ALA A 658 11.07 -14.69 -18.85
C ALA A 658 10.72 -14.02 -20.19
N LYS A 659 10.07 -12.86 -20.15
CA LYS A 659 10.03 -11.92 -21.29
C LYS A 659 11.46 -11.43 -21.56
N PRO A 660 12.02 -11.42 -22.79
CA PRO A 660 13.43 -11.07 -22.98
C PRO A 660 13.82 -9.60 -22.73
N ALA A 661 12.85 -8.68 -22.66
CA ALA A 661 13.09 -7.23 -22.81
C ALA A 661 13.16 -6.35 -21.53
N PRO A 662 12.80 -6.79 -20.31
CA PRO A 662 13.01 -6.01 -19.09
C PRO A 662 14.20 -6.53 -18.24
N PHE A 663 14.53 -7.82 -18.34
CA PHE A 663 15.65 -8.44 -17.62
C PHE A 663 17.02 -7.97 -18.15
N ARG A 664 18.06 -8.21 -17.36
CA ARG A 664 19.42 -7.73 -17.67
C ARG A 664 20.12 -8.65 -18.68
N ASP A 665 20.60 -8.07 -19.77
CA ASP A 665 21.50 -8.75 -20.72
C ASP A 665 22.93 -8.94 -20.17
N SER A 666 23.30 -8.23 -19.10
CA SER A 666 24.66 -8.22 -18.55
C SER A 666 24.70 -7.90 -17.05
N GLU A 667 25.69 -8.45 -16.35
CA GLU A 667 26.07 -8.05 -14.99
C GLU A 667 26.81 -6.70 -14.95
N VAL A 668 27.33 -6.22 -16.08
CA VAL A 668 28.09 -4.96 -16.16
C VAL A 668 27.13 -3.77 -16.31
N VAL A 669 27.15 -2.85 -15.35
CA VAL A 669 26.34 -1.63 -15.32
C VAL A 669 27.22 -0.41 -15.56
N SER A 670 27.07 0.23 -16.72
CA SER A 670 27.71 1.51 -17.02
C SER A 670 27.13 2.63 -16.15
N LEU A 671 28.01 3.46 -15.58
CA LEU A 671 27.64 4.62 -14.77
C LEU A 671 27.80 5.95 -15.54
N ASP A 672 28.59 5.95 -16.61
CA ASP A 672 28.68 7.09 -17.54
C ASP A 672 27.30 7.33 -18.20
N SER A 673 26.69 8.47 -17.87
CA SER A 673 25.32 8.82 -18.22
C SER A 673 25.18 9.35 -19.65
N SER A 674 25.59 8.53 -20.62
CA SER A 674 25.41 8.77 -22.06
C SER A 674 24.78 7.59 -22.81
N SER A 675 23.85 6.87 -22.16
CA SER A 675 22.99 5.87 -22.83
C SER A 675 22.33 6.45 -24.10
N PRO A 676 22.58 5.88 -25.29
CA PRO A 676 22.35 6.58 -26.56
C PRO A 676 20.88 6.52 -27.07
N THR A 677 19.91 6.83 -26.22
CA THR A 677 18.48 6.97 -26.61
C THR A 677 17.78 8.24 -26.11
N THR A 678 18.49 9.17 -25.47
CA THR A 678 18.08 10.59 -25.50
C THR A 678 18.60 11.26 -26.77
N ALA A 679 17.88 11.03 -27.88
CA ALA A 679 17.85 12.02 -28.95
C ALA A 679 17.54 13.40 -28.33
N ASN A 680 18.11 14.48 -28.88
CA ASN A 680 18.22 15.77 -28.19
C ASN A 680 16.87 16.51 -28.08
N PHE A 681 15.98 15.98 -27.25
CA PHE A 681 14.73 16.59 -26.81
C PHE A 681 15.12 17.83 -26.00
N GLY A 682 15.06 18.99 -26.65
CA GLY A 682 15.22 20.28 -25.97
C GLY A 682 14.34 20.34 -24.73
N ASN A 683 14.78 21.01 -23.66
CA ASN A 683 14.31 20.74 -22.30
C ASN A 683 12.86 21.22 -22.03
N TYR A 684 11.89 20.52 -22.63
CA TYR A 684 10.46 20.81 -22.58
C TYR A 684 9.86 20.52 -21.20
N GLN A 685 10.42 19.58 -20.45
CA GLN A 685 10.02 19.32 -19.07
C GLN A 685 10.37 20.51 -18.16
N LYS A 686 11.59 21.05 -18.25
CA LYS A 686 11.96 22.29 -17.55
C LYS A 686 11.14 23.48 -18.05
N LEU A 687 10.92 23.62 -19.37
CA LEU A 687 10.06 24.67 -19.91
C LEU A 687 8.64 24.60 -19.35
N PHE A 688 8.07 23.40 -19.24
CA PHE A 688 6.75 23.17 -18.67
C PHE A 688 6.71 23.50 -17.16
N GLN A 689 7.74 23.09 -16.41
CA GLN A 689 7.88 23.38 -14.97
C GLN A 689 8.11 24.87 -14.69
N ASP A 690 8.96 25.55 -15.47
CA ASP A 690 9.23 26.98 -15.35
C ASP A 690 7.99 27.82 -15.68
N PHE A 691 7.29 27.46 -16.77
CA PHE A 691 6.03 28.08 -17.15
C PHE A 691 4.92 27.81 -16.11
N TYR A 692 4.76 26.57 -15.64
CA TYR A 692 3.77 26.24 -14.61
C TYR A 692 4.02 27.00 -13.31
N ARG A 693 5.28 27.09 -12.86
CA ARG A 693 5.67 27.93 -11.70
C ARG A 693 5.33 29.40 -11.92
N GLN A 694 5.56 29.93 -13.13
CA GLN A 694 5.20 31.30 -13.47
C GLN A 694 3.68 31.52 -13.49
N THR A 695 2.89 30.56 -13.97
CA THR A 695 1.42 30.61 -13.97
C THR A 695 0.84 30.57 -12.56
N GLU A 696 1.32 29.65 -11.70
CA GLU A 696 0.88 29.59 -10.30
C GLU A 696 1.30 30.85 -9.53
N HIS A 697 2.51 31.38 -9.75
CA HIS A 697 2.94 32.64 -9.13
C HIS A 697 2.08 33.84 -9.58
N ASN A 698 1.71 33.89 -10.87
CA ASN A 698 0.78 34.91 -11.38
C ASN A 698 -0.63 34.76 -10.77
N LEU A 699 -1.09 33.53 -10.50
CA LEU A 699 -2.35 33.27 -9.78
C LEU A 699 -2.26 33.74 -8.32
N GLU A 700 -1.18 33.44 -7.62
CA GLU A 700 -0.94 33.89 -6.24
C GLU A 700 -0.90 35.42 -6.13
N LEU A 701 -0.17 36.10 -7.03
CA LEU A 701 -0.14 37.57 -7.10
C LEU A 701 -1.53 38.16 -7.41
N PHE A 702 -2.30 37.52 -8.30
CA PHE A 702 -3.67 37.96 -8.59
C PHE A 702 -4.59 37.81 -7.37
N ILE A 703 -4.54 36.67 -6.68
CA ILE A 703 -5.27 36.44 -5.42
C ILE A 703 -4.87 37.50 -4.37
N GLN A 704 -3.58 37.70 -4.15
CA GLN A 704 -3.07 38.71 -3.20
C GLN A 704 -3.53 40.14 -3.57
N SER A 705 -3.68 40.46 -4.85
CA SER A 705 -4.16 41.77 -5.30
C SER A 705 -5.65 42.03 -5.03
N VAL A 706 -6.45 40.99 -4.75
CA VAL A 706 -7.89 41.11 -4.43
C VAL A 706 -8.25 40.76 -2.97
N SER A 707 -7.35 40.12 -2.22
CA SER A 707 -7.57 39.74 -0.81
C SER A 707 -7.34 40.91 0.18
N ALA A 708 -8.16 41.96 0.08
CA ALA A 708 -8.33 43.02 1.10
C ALA A 708 -9.78 43.58 1.05
N THR A 709 -10.41 44.05 2.13
CA THR A 709 -9.86 44.42 3.46
C THR A 709 -10.72 43.94 4.64
N ASP A 710 -11.91 43.37 4.41
CA ASP A 710 -12.99 43.32 5.43
C ASP A 710 -13.32 41.90 5.93
N GLY A 711 -12.31 41.16 6.40
CA GLY A 711 -12.48 39.97 7.26
C GLY A 711 -13.07 38.68 6.67
N GLY A 712 -13.56 38.69 5.43
CA GLY A 712 -14.04 37.49 4.72
C GLY A 712 -12.91 36.54 4.30
N ALA A 713 -13.23 35.26 4.15
CA ALA A 713 -12.30 34.24 3.66
C ALA A 713 -12.10 34.35 2.14
N THR A 714 -10.91 33.97 1.65
CA THR A 714 -10.67 33.82 0.20
C THR A 714 -10.64 32.34 -0.17
N MET A 715 -11.49 31.92 -1.12
CA MET A 715 -11.63 30.54 -1.58
C MET A 715 -11.25 30.42 -3.06
N LEU A 716 -10.35 29.49 -3.39
CA LEU A 716 -9.92 29.23 -4.77
C LEU A 716 -10.63 27.99 -5.33
N VAL A 717 -11.44 28.17 -6.38
CA VAL A 717 -12.18 27.14 -7.09
C VAL A 717 -11.53 26.92 -8.45
N ARG A 718 -11.00 25.72 -8.71
CA ARG A 718 -10.25 25.40 -9.95
C ARG A 718 -11.05 24.63 -11.02
N ASN A 719 -12.25 24.19 -10.68
CA ASN A 719 -13.11 23.33 -11.48
C ASN A 719 -14.37 24.09 -11.95
N GLY A 720 -14.16 25.28 -12.53
CA GLY A 720 -15.21 26.08 -13.16
C GLY A 720 -16.35 26.55 -12.25
N VAL A 721 -17.43 26.99 -12.90
CA VAL A 721 -18.59 27.65 -12.29
C VAL A 721 -19.49 26.69 -11.50
N GLU A 722 -19.67 25.45 -11.97
CA GLU A 722 -20.56 24.48 -11.30
C GLU A 722 -20.09 24.17 -9.88
N SER A 723 -18.77 24.09 -9.68
CA SER A 723 -18.16 23.90 -8.36
C SER A 723 -18.46 25.03 -7.39
N VAL A 724 -18.65 26.27 -7.87
CA VAL A 724 -19.06 27.42 -7.03
C VAL A 724 -20.47 27.23 -6.49
N ARG A 725 -21.40 26.75 -7.32
CA ARG A 725 -22.79 26.49 -6.90
C ARG A 725 -22.88 25.45 -5.78
N THR A 726 -21.97 24.45 -5.77
CA THR A 726 -21.90 23.44 -4.68
C THR A 726 -21.42 23.98 -3.33
N ILE A 727 -20.88 25.20 -3.29
CA ILE A 727 -20.42 25.88 -2.07
C ILE A 727 -21.17 27.20 -1.79
N GLU A 728 -22.09 27.62 -2.66
CA GLU A 728 -22.76 28.93 -2.58
C GLU A 728 -23.50 29.12 -1.25
N GLU A 729 -24.20 28.08 -0.77
CA GLU A 729 -24.87 28.04 0.54
C GLU A 729 -23.92 28.06 1.76
N GLN A 730 -22.61 27.84 1.55
CA GLN A 730 -21.58 27.86 2.59
C GLN A 730 -20.84 29.22 2.66
N LEU A 731 -21.08 30.12 1.70
CA LEU A 731 -20.46 31.45 1.65
C LEU A 731 -21.13 32.42 2.61
N LYS A 732 -20.34 33.32 3.20
CA LYS A 732 -20.81 34.40 4.08
C LYS A 732 -20.63 35.74 3.40
N SER A 733 -21.49 36.70 3.73
CA SER A 733 -21.31 38.11 3.32
C SER A 733 -19.88 38.58 3.62
N GLY A 734 -19.20 39.10 2.60
CA GLY A 734 -17.80 39.50 2.64
C GLY A 734 -16.80 38.50 2.07
N ASP A 735 -17.13 37.19 1.98
CA ASP A 735 -16.23 36.15 1.43
C ASP A 735 -15.94 36.37 -0.06
N VAL A 736 -14.73 36.00 -0.48
CA VAL A 736 -14.19 36.18 -1.84
C VAL A 736 -13.97 34.83 -2.50
N VAL A 737 -14.61 34.60 -3.64
CA VAL A 737 -14.44 33.39 -4.46
C VAL A 737 -13.63 33.72 -5.70
N VAL A 738 -12.50 33.04 -5.87
CA VAL A 738 -11.63 33.14 -7.05
C VAL A 738 -11.85 31.88 -7.89
N VAL A 739 -12.33 32.05 -9.12
CA VAL A 739 -12.76 30.96 -10.00
C VAL A 739 -11.84 30.89 -11.21
N VAL A 740 -11.14 29.76 -11.38
CA VAL A 740 -10.43 29.43 -12.63
C VAL A 740 -11.43 28.75 -13.56
N HIS A 741 -11.74 29.38 -14.69
CA HIS A 741 -12.69 28.85 -15.66
C HIS A 741 -12.07 27.74 -16.52
N ASP A 742 -12.90 26.83 -17.02
CA ASP A 742 -12.43 25.72 -17.86
C ASP A 742 -12.19 26.08 -19.33
N ALA A 743 -12.78 27.18 -19.78
CA ALA A 743 -12.56 27.81 -21.08
C ALA A 743 -12.18 29.30 -20.92
N GLN A 744 -11.89 29.97 -22.04
CA GLN A 744 -11.84 31.43 -22.09
C GLN A 744 -13.28 31.94 -22.26
N VAL A 745 -13.77 32.66 -21.26
CA VAL A 745 -15.18 33.06 -21.12
C VAL A 745 -15.29 34.54 -20.76
N ASN A 746 -16.45 35.16 -21.04
CA ASN A 746 -16.77 36.48 -20.50
C ASN A 746 -17.24 36.33 -19.05
N ALA A 747 -16.32 36.49 -18.10
CA ALA A 747 -16.59 36.16 -16.70
C ALA A 747 -17.80 36.90 -16.11
N GLU A 748 -18.06 38.14 -16.53
CA GLU A 748 -19.17 38.96 -16.02
C GLU A 748 -20.55 38.30 -16.18
N ASP A 749 -20.74 37.42 -17.17
CA ASP A 749 -22.04 36.81 -17.50
C ASP A 749 -22.29 35.43 -16.87
N GLU A 750 -21.27 34.71 -16.39
CA GLU A 750 -21.39 33.26 -16.08
C GLU A 750 -21.90 32.92 -14.67
N LEU A 751 -21.80 33.83 -13.70
CA LEU A 751 -22.07 33.58 -12.28
C LEU A 751 -23.18 34.46 -11.65
N PRO A 752 -24.41 34.49 -12.21
CA PRO A 752 -25.57 35.10 -11.57
C PRO A 752 -26.09 34.22 -10.42
N GLY A 753 -25.32 34.14 -9.33
CA GLY A 753 -25.73 33.52 -8.05
C GLY A 753 -26.52 34.48 -7.15
N ASN A 754 -27.13 33.96 -6.09
CA ASN A 754 -27.96 34.73 -5.15
C ASN A 754 -27.11 35.49 -4.11
N GLY A 755 -26.30 36.45 -4.58
CA GLY A 755 -25.51 37.36 -3.74
C GLY A 755 -24.04 37.52 -4.16
N LEU A 756 -23.55 36.70 -5.09
CA LEU A 756 -22.21 36.83 -5.65
C LEU A 756 -22.14 37.98 -6.65
N VAL A 757 -21.32 39.00 -6.35
CA VAL A 757 -21.08 40.14 -7.23
C VAL A 757 -19.64 40.12 -7.73
N PHE A 758 -19.49 40.11 -9.06
CA PHE A 758 -18.21 40.23 -9.76
C PHE A 758 -17.36 41.42 -9.25
N LYS A 759 -16.05 41.28 -9.34
CA LYS A 759 -15.07 42.31 -8.97
C LYS A 759 -14.04 42.54 -10.07
N GLN A 760 -13.41 41.48 -10.56
CA GLN A 760 -12.35 41.54 -11.54
C GLN A 760 -12.14 40.19 -12.22
N ALA A 761 -11.63 40.20 -13.44
CA ALA A 761 -11.03 39.02 -14.07
C ALA A 761 -9.61 39.31 -14.57
N THR A 762 -8.83 38.25 -14.75
CA THR A 762 -7.56 38.24 -15.46
C THR A 762 -7.49 37.02 -16.38
N ALA A 763 -6.47 36.96 -17.23
CA ALA A 763 -6.19 35.79 -18.07
C ALA A 763 -4.86 35.18 -17.64
N LEU A 764 -4.87 33.90 -17.25
CA LEU A 764 -3.65 33.16 -16.95
C LEU A 764 -3.20 32.33 -18.15
N PRO A 765 -1.89 32.37 -18.50
CA PRO A 765 -1.33 31.49 -19.51
C PRO A 765 -1.26 30.07 -18.97
N VAL A 766 -1.86 29.11 -19.66
CA VAL A 766 -1.94 27.70 -19.25
C VAL A 766 -1.62 26.77 -20.40
N PHE A 767 -1.11 25.58 -20.10
CA PHE A 767 -1.04 24.52 -21.10
C PHE A 767 -2.41 23.91 -21.34
N LYS A 768 -2.82 23.86 -22.60
CA LYS A 768 -4.05 23.24 -23.09
C LYS A 768 -3.70 22.09 -24.03
N TRP A 769 -4.18 20.90 -23.70
CA TRP A 769 -4.15 19.73 -24.58
C TRP A 769 -5.14 19.92 -25.74
N GLU A 770 -4.67 19.75 -26.97
CA GLU A 770 -5.51 19.77 -28.19
C GLU A 770 -5.57 18.39 -28.87
N GLY A 771 -4.77 17.43 -28.40
CA GLY A 771 -4.87 15.99 -28.65
C GLY A 771 -3.90 15.24 -27.74
N ASP A 772 -3.81 13.91 -27.87
CA ASP A 772 -2.86 13.08 -27.10
C ASP A 772 -1.39 13.51 -27.28
N ASN A 773 -1.11 14.11 -28.43
CA ASN A 773 0.23 14.39 -28.94
C ASN A 773 0.44 15.88 -29.30
N GLU A 774 -0.45 16.78 -28.84
CA GLU A 774 -0.31 18.23 -29.05
C GLU A 774 -0.80 19.02 -27.84
N CYS A 775 0.04 19.94 -27.38
CA CYS A 775 -0.24 20.87 -26.30
C CYS A 775 0.13 22.29 -26.75
N ARG A 776 -0.73 23.28 -26.46
CA ARG A 776 -0.50 24.69 -26.79
C ARG A 776 -0.63 25.55 -25.54
N VAL A 777 0.06 26.69 -25.53
CA VAL A 777 -0.20 27.74 -24.53
C VAL A 777 -1.50 28.43 -24.90
N GLY A 778 -2.54 28.21 -24.09
CA GLY A 778 -3.80 28.94 -24.13
C GLY A 778 -3.90 29.95 -22.99
N LEU A 779 -5.03 30.66 -22.94
CA LEU A 779 -5.41 31.50 -21.81
C LEU A 779 -6.64 30.89 -21.14
N ARG A 780 -6.64 30.79 -19.80
CA ARG A 780 -7.86 30.56 -19.00
C ARG A 780 -8.24 31.85 -18.32
N THR A 781 -9.53 32.19 -18.34
CA THR A 781 -10.06 33.30 -17.54
C THR A 781 -10.01 32.90 -16.06
N VAL A 782 -9.54 33.80 -15.20
CA VAL A 782 -9.71 33.68 -13.74
C VAL A 782 -10.51 34.89 -13.28
N SER A 783 -11.58 34.65 -12.53
CA SER A 783 -12.52 35.68 -12.10
C SER A 783 -12.64 35.74 -10.58
N VAL A 784 -13.04 36.89 -10.06
CA VAL A 784 -13.14 37.18 -8.63
C VAL A 784 -14.53 37.71 -8.33
N TRP A 785 -15.19 37.06 -7.38
CA TRP A 785 -16.55 37.33 -6.93
C TRP A 785 -16.51 37.59 -5.44
N ARG A 786 -17.40 38.45 -4.94
CA ARG A 786 -17.57 38.68 -3.51
C ARG A 786 -19.03 38.51 -3.14
N MET A 787 -19.30 37.73 -2.10
CA MET A 787 -20.64 37.57 -1.55
C MET A 787 -21.06 38.85 -0.83
N GLN A 788 -22.27 39.34 -1.09
CA GLN A 788 -22.87 40.49 -0.40
C GLN A 788 -23.66 40.08 0.85
#